data_AF-A0A2T6BUA5-F1
#
_entry.id   AF-A0A2T6BUA5-F1
#
_cell.length_a   1.000
_cell.length_b   1.000
_cell.length_c   1.000
_cell.angle_alpha   90.00
_cell.angle_beta   90.00
_cell.angle_gamma   90.00
#
_symmetry.space_group_name_H-M   'P 1'
#
loop_
_entity.id
_entity.type
_entity.pdbx_description
1 polymer ?
#
loop_
_entity_poly.entity_id
_entity_poly.type
_entity_poly.pdbx_seq_one_letter_code
_entity_poly.pdbx_strand_id
1 'polypeptide(L)'
;MKLFSLLIACFFCVTIVYAQKIPESTFKKQLENKQKELYETVDKKEKLSKEIATLENEIIAEKDETKKKSKIEKKVALEKQEKATKEKIVTQCNDYREYRMFLKKHQDVSQEYLDKFKVRVCDFYTDATAENEKHADGVEKILKEKQQEIAKLEQEIFASDAEVATAKNNVNTTKNQIKIESAENNRVELKKKLANEENILERKIENNKKLIFKINSKCQDFSNYKKMLKEKYNVEDIILEAYKVPACTLYVQKSVASAEETNDAKKEIEKRIASIDAIVDLKKEIEQKVIAQAADVKKLEVEISLEKDEDKLEKLKEQLETAKKINRELVRKNDETLALIQSSCKEFKAYKKFLKKEKNIDAAVVDAYASEKCGLYAEEVKRDTKKFIIVGDNEPIKKEDLLSNENTQKVLADVFSIDSKTNLGTFEIPGDNEVINLYVDKEVVEKTDKLENFKNTKLNKEAPDKLITVETASDIVSSNYKEVPKKAIFKSIQIELLDGGIVDSRLILESLDGKIHFYFEGTDPVSLLNYSRRSPQRGAALKFSHYVSLNGDNIYNNQALEELRVRYTDVLDYHPNAGNNYVPDDVSYTFPSKEDDEEKTKKRRSYQIINNSHLQNVLDIRTYTDFIGLFGDEANGLFQIEGKADFFIHPFNFSKTSIYIFKKVSPYVRYSRLDKEDNFVEALPLPLPLPDSLNLDLYEFENRKLSILEKTNLEMGFNTNFFQFRFAKEIPFWISLYVPLSYHVTNVKRQVPEEETVDFDADELINFRTFGVGIGASIELKRLNNFGLNVGFEVKKYSNVGQYEKNNIIEPSKLETKAVNAEIFYYPNNNKSQSVFLRMRSIHDLGSSKDAFFQLQFGYRFTLGLGAVKAK
;
A
#
# COMPACT_ATOMS: atom_id res chain seq x y z
N MET A 1 16.62 61.19 43.52
CA MET A 1 16.37 59.73 43.66
C MET A 1 15.06 59.36 44.35
N LYS A 2 14.48 60.14 45.28
CA LYS A 2 13.22 59.76 45.96
C LYS A 2 11.92 59.93 45.15
N LEU A 3 11.93 60.67 44.03
CA LEU A 3 10.74 60.85 43.18
C LEU A 3 10.56 59.75 42.12
N PHE A 4 11.62 59.01 41.78
CA PHE A 4 11.58 57.95 40.77
C PHE A 4 11.05 56.62 41.34
N SER A 5 11.32 56.36 42.62
CA SER A 5 10.81 55.18 43.33
C SER A 5 9.30 55.24 43.61
N LEU A 6 8.71 56.44 43.71
CA LEU A 6 7.26 56.59 43.93
C LEU A 6 6.47 56.40 42.62
N LEU A 7 7.07 56.75 41.48
CA LEU A 7 6.46 56.57 40.15
C LEU A 7 6.43 55.08 39.72
N ILE A 8 7.43 54.29 40.14
CA ILE A 8 7.45 52.83 39.91
C ILE A 8 6.48 52.09 40.85
N ALA A 9 6.28 52.57 42.09
CA ALA A 9 5.31 51.97 43.00
C ALA A 9 3.85 52.24 42.57
N CYS A 10 3.53 53.41 42.01
CA CYS A 10 2.20 53.68 41.47
C CYS A 10 1.91 52.94 40.15
N PHE A 11 2.92 52.61 39.35
CA PHE A 11 2.74 51.80 38.13
C PHE A 11 2.46 50.31 38.44
N PHE A 12 2.87 49.81 39.61
CA PHE A 12 2.61 48.44 40.05
C PHE A 12 1.28 48.25 40.81
N CYS A 13 0.64 49.32 41.29
CA CYS A 13 -0.65 49.21 41.99
C CYS A 13 -1.89 49.25 41.07
N VAL A 14 -1.75 49.64 39.80
CA VAL A 14 -2.89 49.72 38.85
C VAL A 14 -3.04 48.44 38.01
N THR A 15 -2.06 47.54 37.98
CA THR A 15 -2.11 46.29 37.20
C THR A 15 -2.40 45.02 38.01
N ILE A 16 -2.53 45.10 39.35
CA ILE A 16 -2.76 43.91 40.22
C ILE A 16 -4.24 43.73 40.64
N VAL A 17 -5.17 44.54 40.10
CA VAL A 17 -6.63 44.41 40.41
C VAL A 17 -7.41 43.57 39.38
N TYR A 18 -6.78 43.07 38.32
CA TYR A 18 -7.44 42.17 37.35
C TYR A 18 -6.70 40.84 37.19
N ALA A 19 -6.93 39.91 38.12
CA ALA A 19 -6.96 38.46 37.87
C ALA A 19 -7.16 37.69 39.19
N GLN A 20 -8.30 37.88 39.87
CA GLN A 20 -8.78 36.80 40.73
C GLN A 20 -9.22 35.67 39.78
N LYS A 21 -8.38 34.65 39.61
CA LYS A 21 -8.76 33.43 38.88
C LYS A 21 -10.01 32.87 39.53
N ILE A 22 -11.16 33.03 38.86
CA ILE A 22 -12.40 32.41 39.29
C ILE A 22 -12.16 30.90 39.25
N PRO A 23 -12.38 30.16 40.36
CA PRO A 23 -12.12 28.73 40.39
C PRO A 23 -12.88 28.02 39.26
N GLU A 24 -12.20 27.13 38.52
CA GLU A 24 -12.77 26.38 37.39
C GLU A 24 -14.07 25.63 37.76
N SER A 25 -14.21 25.26 39.04
CA SER A 25 -15.42 24.66 39.63
C SER A 25 -16.67 25.52 39.47
N THR A 26 -16.53 26.84 39.35
CA THR A 26 -17.64 27.79 39.21
C THR A 26 -18.33 27.64 37.85
N PHE A 27 -17.57 27.30 36.80
CA PHE A 27 -18.08 27.17 35.43
C PHE A 27 -18.54 25.76 35.09
N LYS A 28 -18.10 24.75 35.86
CA LYS A 28 -18.44 23.33 35.65
C LYS A 28 -19.95 23.11 35.55
N LYS A 29 -20.71 23.59 36.53
CA LYS A 29 -22.16 23.41 36.59
C LYS A 29 -22.89 24.05 35.40
N GLN A 30 -22.39 25.18 34.90
CA GLN A 30 -22.98 25.86 33.74
C GLN A 30 -22.69 25.12 32.43
N LEU A 31 -21.47 24.59 32.27
CA LEU A 31 -21.11 23.74 31.12
C LEU A 31 -21.91 22.43 31.11
N GLU A 32 -22.03 21.77 32.26
CA GLU A 32 -22.83 20.54 32.42
C GLU A 32 -24.30 20.78 32.12
N ASN A 33 -24.88 21.89 32.61
CA ASN A 33 -26.28 22.23 32.33
C ASN A 33 -26.53 22.49 30.84
N LYS A 34 -25.67 23.29 30.17
CA LYS A 34 -25.81 23.55 28.73
C LYS A 34 -25.62 22.28 27.89
N GLN A 35 -24.67 21.41 28.28
CA GLN A 35 -24.45 20.12 27.63
C GLN A 35 -25.67 19.21 27.79
N LYS A 36 -26.24 19.14 28.99
CA LYS A 36 -27.44 18.34 29.28
C LYS A 36 -28.64 18.82 28.46
N GLU A 37 -28.91 20.12 28.41
CA GLU A 37 -30.01 20.71 27.64
C GLU A 37 -29.90 20.42 26.14
N LEU A 38 -28.67 20.44 25.62
CA LEU A 38 -28.37 20.10 24.24
C LEU A 38 -28.64 18.62 23.96
N TYR A 39 -28.16 17.70 24.81
CA TYR A 39 -28.42 16.27 24.64
C TYR A 39 -29.92 15.92 24.73
N GLU A 40 -30.67 16.53 25.65
CA GLU A 40 -32.12 16.36 25.72
C GLU A 40 -32.83 16.79 24.42
N THR A 41 -32.30 17.82 23.75
CA THR A 41 -32.84 18.30 22.48
C THR A 41 -32.47 17.35 21.31
N VAL A 42 -31.26 16.79 21.33
CA VAL A 42 -30.82 15.76 20.37
C VAL A 42 -31.65 14.48 20.51
N ASP A 43 -31.86 13.99 21.73
CA ASP A 43 -32.67 12.79 22.00
C ASP A 43 -34.12 12.99 21.51
N LYS A 44 -34.67 14.20 21.71
CA LYS A 44 -35.99 14.56 21.18
C LYS A 44 -36.02 14.48 19.65
N LYS A 45 -34.97 14.96 18.96
CA LYS A 45 -34.85 14.87 17.50
C LYS A 45 -34.81 13.41 17.05
N GLU A 46 -33.99 12.57 17.67
CA GLU A 46 -33.89 11.15 17.31
C GLU A 46 -35.21 10.40 17.49
N LYS A 47 -35.95 10.73 18.56
CA LYS A 47 -37.29 10.19 18.78
C LYS A 47 -38.25 10.56 17.65
N LEU A 48 -38.24 11.83 17.22
CA LEU A 48 -39.06 12.29 16.08
C LEU A 48 -38.67 11.56 14.78
N SER A 49 -37.37 11.40 14.49
CA SER A 49 -36.93 10.66 13.30
C SER A 49 -37.42 9.20 13.30
N LYS A 50 -37.39 8.53 14.46
CA LYS A 50 -37.90 7.15 14.60
C LYS A 50 -39.41 7.07 14.39
N GLU A 51 -40.17 8.03 14.90
CA GLU A 51 -41.62 8.11 14.71
C GLU A 51 -41.97 8.35 13.22
N ILE A 52 -41.22 9.21 12.53
CA ILE A 52 -41.38 9.47 11.09
C ILE A 52 -41.10 8.20 10.27
N ALA A 53 -39.99 7.52 10.52
CA ALA A 53 -39.65 6.27 9.81
C ALA A 53 -40.70 5.17 10.04
N THR A 54 -41.27 5.09 11.25
CA THR A 54 -42.37 4.15 11.55
C THR A 54 -43.62 4.50 10.75
N LEU A 55 -43.99 5.79 10.69
CA LEU A 55 -45.13 6.27 9.90
C LEU A 55 -44.96 6.05 8.40
N GLU A 56 -43.76 6.16 7.85
CA GLU A 56 -43.50 5.86 6.43
C GLU A 56 -43.83 4.41 6.09
N ASN A 57 -43.38 3.48 6.93
CA ASN A 57 -43.69 2.06 6.77
C ASN A 57 -45.20 1.79 6.91
N GLU A 58 -45.87 2.48 7.85
CA GLU A 58 -47.32 2.39 8.01
C GLU A 58 -48.11 2.97 6.83
N ILE A 59 -47.58 3.99 6.14
CA ILE A 59 -48.18 4.60 4.94
C ILE A 59 -48.05 3.64 3.75
N ILE A 60 -46.91 2.96 3.61
CA ILE A 60 -46.67 1.98 2.55
C ILE A 60 -47.58 0.76 2.71
N ALA A 61 -47.82 0.32 3.95
CA ALA A 61 -48.67 -0.83 4.25
C ALA A 61 -50.19 -0.52 4.20
N GLU A 62 -50.60 0.75 4.23
CA GLU A 62 -52.01 1.15 4.30
C GLU A 62 -52.68 1.12 2.93
N LYS A 63 -53.74 0.31 2.80
CA LYS A 63 -54.52 0.17 1.56
C LYS A 63 -55.72 1.13 1.48
N ASP A 64 -56.16 1.67 2.61
CA ASP A 64 -57.26 2.63 2.69
C ASP A 64 -56.76 4.06 2.45
N GLU A 65 -57.16 4.67 1.34
CA GLU A 65 -56.73 6.02 0.93
C GLU A 65 -57.07 7.11 1.96
N THR A 66 -58.16 6.96 2.73
CA THR A 66 -58.55 7.95 3.75
C THR A 66 -57.63 7.87 4.95
N LYS A 67 -57.31 6.65 5.41
CA LYS A 67 -56.34 6.43 6.50
C LYS A 67 -54.93 6.81 6.10
N LYS A 68 -54.56 6.51 4.85
CA LYS A 68 -53.26 6.89 4.26
C LYS A 68 -53.08 8.41 4.25
N LYS A 69 -54.11 9.16 3.83
CA LYS A 69 -54.10 10.63 3.89
C LYS A 69 -53.90 11.16 5.31
N SER A 70 -54.62 10.62 6.30
CA SER A 70 -54.46 11.01 7.71
C SER A 70 -53.05 10.73 8.25
N LYS A 71 -52.44 9.58 7.89
CA LYS A 71 -51.06 9.25 8.26
C LYS A 71 -50.03 10.20 7.60
N ILE A 72 -50.26 10.59 6.35
CA ILE A 72 -49.43 11.59 5.65
C ILE A 72 -49.50 12.94 6.36
N GLU A 73 -50.68 13.41 6.74
CA GLU A 73 -50.83 14.68 7.48
C GLU A 73 -50.10 14.64 8.84
N LYS A 74 -50.16 13.51 9.55
CA LYS A 74 -49.41 13.30 10.80
C LYS A 74 -47.90 13.30 10.56
N LYS A 75 -47.42 12.66 9.48
CA LYS A 75 -46.00 12.64 9.09
C LYS A 75 -45.49 14.06 8.86
N VAL A 76 -46.21 14.86 8.06
CA VAL A 76 -45.84 16.26 7.76
C VAL A 76 -45.78 17.11 9.04
N ALA A 77 -46.70 16.88 9.99
CA ALA A 77 -46.66 17.57 11.28
C ALA A 77 -45.40 17.21 12.11
N LEU A 78 -44.98 15.95 12.10
CA LEU A 78 -43.77 15.49 12.79
C LEU A 78 -42.49 15.98 12.11
N GLU A 79 -42.42 15.96 10.76
CA GLU A 79 -41.29 16.52 10.00
C GLU A 79 -41.09 18.01 10.33
N LYS A 80 -42.19 18.77 10.48
CA LYS A 80 -42.13 20.17 10.92
C LYS A 80 -41.56 20.32 12.34
N GLN A 81 -41.94 19.43 13.26
CA GLN A 81 -41.40 19.42 14.63
C GLN A 81 -39.92 19.01 14.67
N GLU A 82 -39.51 18.05 13.84
CA GLU A 82 -38.12 17.61 13.71
C GLU A 82 -37.25 18.75 13.20
N LYS A 83 -37.71 19.46 12.15
CA LYS A 83 -37.01 20.64 11.61
C LYS A 83 -36.84 21.74 12.66
N ALA A 84 -37.90 22.10 13.38
CA ALA A 84 -37.82 23.09 14.46
C ALA A 84 -36.86 22.64 15.60
N THR A 85 -36.81 21.33 15.89
CA THR A 85 -35.89 20.78 16.89
C THR A 85 -34.44 20.83 16.39
N LYS A 86 -34.19 20.58 15.10
CA LYS A 86 -32.87 20.72 14.46
C LYS A 86 -32.36 22.16 14.54
N GLU A 87 -33.20 23.14 14.23
CA GLU A 87 -32.86 24.57 14.35
C GLU A 87 -32.51 24.96 15.80
N LYS A 88 -33.23 24.38 16.77
CA LYS A 88 -32.92 24.56 18.20
C LYS A 88 -31.56 23.98 18.58
N ILE A 89 -31.19 22.81 18.06
CA ILE A 89 -29.87 22.18 18.28
C ILE A 89 -28.76 23.10 17.75
N VAL A 90 -28.91 23.63 16.53
CA VAL A 90 -27.93 24.56 15.94
C VAL A 90 -27.75 25.79 16.83
N THR A 91 -28.85 26.40 17.28
CA THR A 91 -28.83 27.56 18.18
C THR A 91 -28.10 27.23 19.49
N GLN A 92 -28.44 26.11 20.13
CA GLN A 92 -27.79 25.66 21.37
C GLN A 92 -26.30 25.34 21.17
N CYS A 93 -25.91 24.78 20.02
CA CYS A 93 -24.52 24.51 19.69
C CYS A 93 -23.70 25.79 19.48
N ASN A 94 -24.29 26.80 18.83
CA ASN A 94 -23.67 28.12 18.68
C ASN A 94 -23.52 28.81 20.03
N ASP A 95 -24.57 28.85 20.84
CA ASP A 95 -24.52 29.36 22.23
C ASP A 95 -23.45 28.64 23.07
N TYR A 96 -23.32 27.32 22.90
CA TYR A 96 -22.34 26.51 23.60
C TYR A 96 -20.91 26.83 23.17
N ARG A 97 -20.68 27.00 21.86
CA ARG A 97 -19.39 27.37 21.28
C ARG A 97 -18.96 28.77 21.70
N GLU A 98 -19.87 29.74 21.62
CA GLU A 98 -19.63 31.11 22.10
C GLU A 98 -19.28 31.13 23.58
N TYR A 99 -20.01 30.36 24.40
CA TYR A 99 -19.72 30.26 25.83
C TYR A 99 -18.33 29.64 26.11
N ARG A 100 -17.92 28.59 25.38
CA ARG A 100 -16.55 28.03 25.50
C ARG A 100 -15.49 29.04 25.06
N MET A 101 -15.72 29.79 23.99
CA MET A 101 -14.81 30.84 23.54
C MET A 101 -14.71 31.97 24.57
N PHE A 102 -15.83 32.35 25.19
CA PHE A 102 -15.86 33.33 26.26
C PHE A 102 -15.01 32.88 27.46
N LEU A 103 -15.18 31.64 27.92
CA LEU A 103 -14.39 31.08 29.03
C LEU A 103 -12.89 31.05 28.70
N LYS A 104 -12.54 30.67 27.48
CA LYS A 104 -11.13 30.68 27.02
C LYS A 104 -10.54 32.08 26.98
N LYS A 105 -11.26 33.04 26.36
CA LYS A 105 -10.74 34.37 26.06
C LYS A 105 -10.75 35.32 27.27
N HIS A 106 -11.78 35.22 28.11
CA HIS A 106 -12.04 36.21 29.17
C HIS A 106 -11.86 35.66 30.59
N GLN A 107 -11.76 34.34 30.76
CA GLN A 107 -11.64 33.71 32.08
C GLN A 107 -10.39 32.84 32.22
N ASP A 108 -9.51 32.82 31.21
CA ASP A 108 -8.24 32.07 31.19
C ASP A 108 -8.40 30.57 31.53
N VAL A 109 -9.55 29.98 31.15
CA VAL A 109 -9.82 28.55 31.36
C VAL A 109 -9.00 27.74 30.34
N SER A 110 -8.22 26.78 30.84
CA SER A 110 -7.33 25.97 30.01
C SER A 110 -8.11 25.17 28.95
N GLN A 111 -7.50 24.98 27.77
CA GLN A 111 -8.09 24.18 26.70
C GLN A 111 -8.32 22.73 27.14
N GLU A 112 -7.39 22.16 27.92
CA GLU A 112 -7.50 20.81 28.49
C GLU A 112 -8.75 20.66 29.36
N TYR A 113 -9.06 21.65 30.19
CA TYR A 113 -10.29 21.66 30.98
C TYR A 113 -11.54 21.77 30.10
N LEU A 114 -11.54 22.67 29.12
CA LEU A 114 -12.66 22.85 28.20
C LEU A 114 -12.92 21.61 27.34
N ASP A 115 -11.90 20.81 27.03
CA ASP A 115 -12.04 19.61 26.18
C ASP A 115 -12.71 18.45 26.91
N LYS A 116 -12.70 18.43 28.26
CA LYS A 116 -13.51 17.50 29.06
C LYS A 116 -15.02 17.68 28.84
N PHE A 117 -15.42 18.87 28.36
CA PHE A 117 -16.80 19.20 28.03
C PHE A 117 -17.03 19.30 26.52
N LYS A 118 -16.13 18.77 25.68
CA LYS A 118 -16.34 18.82 24.22
C LYS A 118 -17.61 18.02 23.83
N VAL A 119 -18.62 18.72 23.33
CA VAL A 119 -19.84 18.08 22.82
C VAL A 119 -19.65 17.75 21.34
N ARG A 120 -19.23 16.50 21.06
CA ARG A 120 -19.00 16.00 19.68
C ARG A 120 -20.23 16.18 18.77
N VAL A 121 -21.44 16.22 19.34
CA VAL A 121 -22.66 16.39 18.55
C VAL A 121 -22.66 17.70 17.76
N CYS A 122 -22.09 18.78 18.30
CA CYS A 122 -22.05 20.08 17.62
C CYS A 122 -21.12 20.12 16.41
N ASP A 123 -20.18 19.17 16.29
CA ASP A 123 -19.35 19.04 15.10
C ASP A 123 -20.19 18.62 13.87
N PHE A 124 -21.36 17.99 14.09
CA PHE A 124 -22.30 17.60 13.03
C PHE A 124 -23.33 18.68 12.66
N TYR A 125 -23.47 19.74 13.46
CA TYR A 125 -24.52 20.77 13.31
C TYR A 125 -23.94 22.17 13.03
N THR A 126 -22.84 22.26 12.26
CA THR A 126 -22.18 23.53 11.96
C THR A 126 -22.91 24.38 10.90
N ASP A 127 -22.71 25.71 10.95
CA ASP A 127 -23.46 26.75 10.21
C ASP A 127 -23.53 26.55 8.68
N ALA A 128 -22.62 25.75 8.08
CA ALA A 128 -22.66 25.37 6.67
C ALA A 128 -23.97 24.64 6.27
N THR A 129 -24.71 24.08 7.22
CA THR A 129 -25.98 23.39 6.94
C THR A 129 -27.19 24.32 6.82
N ALA A 130 -27.16 25.52 7.41
CA ALA A 130 -28.32 26.42 7.43
C ALA A 130 -28.44 27.33 6.19
N GLU A 131 -27.32 27.78 5.59
CA GLU A 131 -27.33 28.52 4.32
C GLU A 131 -27.64 27.64 3.11
N ASN A 132 -27.20 26.37 3.15
CA ASN A 132 -27.44 25.42 2.07
C ASN A 132 -28.92 24.96 1.97
N GLU A 133 -29.64 24.90 3.10
CA GLU A 133 -31.07 24.50 3.10
C GLU A 133 -32.00 25.59 2.54
N LYS A 134 -31.71 26.89 2.73
CA LYS A 134 -32.51 27.98 2.12
C LYS A 134 -32.34 28.04 0.60
N HIS A 135 -31.20 27.61 0.06
CA HIS A 135 -30.98 27.55 -1.38
C HIS A 135 -31.59 26.29 -2.02
N ALA A 136 -31.69 25.17 -1.28
CA ALA A 136 -32.28 23.93 -1.78
C ALA A 136 -33.76 24.08 -2.17
N ASP A 137 -34.58 24.76 -1.36
CA ASP A 137 -36.02 24.96 -1.63
C ASP A 137 -36.27 25.78 -2.92
N GLY A 138 -35.40 26.76 -3.22
CA GLY A 138 -35.48 27.56 -4.45
C GLY A 138 -35.04 26.77 -5.69
N VAL A 139 -34.03 25.90 -5.55
CA VAL A 139 -33.50 25.06 -6.64
C VAL A 139 -34.50 23.99 -7.04
N GLU A 140 -35.18 23.36 -6.07
CA GLU A 140 -36.20 22.34 -6.33
C GLU A 140 -37.37 22.88 -7.15
N LYS A 141 -37.85 24.10 -6.83
CA LYS A 141 -38.95 24.73 -7.59
C LYS A 141 -38.60 24.91 -9.07
N ILE A 142 -37.40 25.41 -9.36
CA ILE A 142 -36.94 25.67 -10.74
C ILE A 142 -36.74 24.36 -11.52
N LEU A 143 -36.24 23.31 -10.86
CA LEU A 143 -36.08 21.99 -11.49
C LEU A 143 -37.44 21.38 -11.86
N LYS A 144 -38.45 21.49 -10.99
CA LYS A 144 -39.82 21.03 -11.27
C LYS A 144 -40.46 21.81 -12.43
N GLU A 145 -40.29 23.12 -12.49
CA GLU A 145 -40.81 23.94 -13.60
C GLU A 145 -40.19 23.56 -14.95
N LYS A 146 -38.86 23.36 -15.01
CA LYS A 146 -38.18 22.93 -16.25
C LYS A 146 -38.58 21.51 -16.67
N GLN A 147 -38.78 20.61 -15.70
CA GLN A 147 -39.24 19.24 -15.98
C GLN A 147 -40.67 19.24 -16.55
N GLN A 148 -41.56 20.07 -16.02
CA GLN A 148 -42.92 20.23 -16.55
C GLN A 148 -42.93 20.80 -17.97
N GLU A 149 -42.03 21.74 -18.29
CA GLU A 149 -41.89 22.28 -19.65
C GLU A 149 -41.47 21.20 -20.66
N ILE A 150 -40.52 20.35 -20.30
CA ILE A 150 -40.08 19.25 -21.17
C ILE A 150 -41.18 18.18 -21.31
N ALA A 151 -41.85 17.81 -20.22
CA ALA A 151 -42.97 16.85 -20.26
C ALA A 151 -44.12 17.32 -21.16
N LYS A 152 -44.38 18.63 -21.22
CA LYS A 152 -45.37 19.20 -22.14
C LYS A 152 -44.95 19.02 -23.61
N LEU A 153 -43.67 19.25 -23.92
CA LEU A 153 -43.13 19.05 -25.28
C LEU A 153 -43.14 17.57 -25.69
N GLU A 154 -42.91 16.65 -24.74
CA GLU A 154 -43.03 15.21 -24.98
C GLU A 154 -44.45 14.83 -25.42
N GLN A 155 -45.48 15.36 -24.74
CA GLN A 155 -46.88 15.14 -25.12
C GLN A 155 -47.19 15.71 -26.51
N GLU A 156 -46.64 16.88 -26.85
CA GLU A 156 -46.78 17.50 -28.18
C GLU A 156 -46.12 16.64 -29.27
N ILE A 157 -44.93 16.07 -29.01
CA ILE A 157 -44.24 15.17 -29.94
C ILE A 157 -45.01 13.86 -30.11
N PHE A 158 -45.51 13.27 -29.03
CA PHE A 158 -46.28 12.02 -29.09
C PHE A 158 -47.57 12.20 -29.90
N ALA A 159 -48.27 13.32 -29.71
CA ALA A 159 -49.43 13.68 -30.53
C ALA A 159 -49.03 13.87 -32.01
N SER A 160 -47.90 14.53 -32.27
CA SER A 160 -47.38 14.74 -33.63
C SER A 160 -46.97 13.42 -34.32
N ASP A 161 -46.35 12.49 -33.59
CA ASP A 161 -45.97 11.16 -34.10
C ASP A 161 -47.20 10.34 -34.49
N ALA A 162 -48.26 10.37 -33.66
CA ALA A 162 -49.53 9.75 -33.99
C ALA A 162 -50.14 10.34 -35.26
N GLU A 163 -50.11 11.66 -35.41
CA GLU A 163 -50.58 12.35 -36.60
C GLU A 163 -49.80 12.00 -37.87
N VAL A 164 -48.47 11.86 -37.78
CA VAL A 164 -47.62 11.43 -38.89
C VAL A 164 -47.93 9.98 -39.26
N ALA A 165 -48.13 9.10 -38.27
CA ALA A 165 -48.49 7.70 -38.51
C ALA A 165 -49.85 7.58 -39.23
N THR A 166 -50.87 8.34 -38.82
CA THR A 166 -52.17 8.38 -39.50
C THR A 166 -52.03 8.89 -40.94
N ALA A 167 -51.29 9.98 -41.17
CA ALA A 167 -51.08 10.51 -42.52
C ALA A 167 -50.35 9.52 -43.43
N LYS A 168 -49.34 8.81 -42.90
CA LYS A 168 -48.61 7.77 -43.62
C LYS A 168 -49.50 6.58 -43.99
N ASN A 169 -50.41 6.19 -43.10
CA ASN A 169 -51.38 5.13 -43.39
C ASN A 169 -52.39 5.54 -44.48
N ASN A 170 -52.83 6.80 -44.52
CA ASN A 170 -53.70 7.30 -45.58
C ASN A 170 -53.00 7.25 -46.94
N VAL A 171 -51.76 7.74 -47.02
CA VAL A 171 -50.91 7.67 -48.23
C VAL A 171 -50.77 6.22 -48.72
N ASN A 172 -50.48 5.28 -47.82
CA ASN A 172 -50.35 3.86 -48.17
C ASN A 172 -51.68 3.26 -48.66
N THR A 173 -52.79 3.61 -48.00
CA THR A 173 -54.13 3.13 -48.39
C THR A 173 -54.50 3.64 -49.78
N THR A 174 -54.25 4.91 -50.07
CA THR A 174 -54.54 5.51 -51.37
C THR A 174 -53.60 4.97 -52.46
N LYS A 175 -52.30 4.73 -52.15
CA LYS A 175 -51.37 4.00 -53.06
C LYS A 175 -51.89 2.61 -53.41
N ASN A 176 -52.46 1.89 -52.44
CA ASN A 176 -53.03 0.56 -52.68
C ASN A 176 -54.33 0.63 -53.49
N GLN A 177 -55.19 1.62 -53.25
CA GLN A 177 -56.39 1.84 -54.08
C GLN A 177 -56.03 2.12 -55.55
N ILE A 178 -55.00 2.93 -55.82
CA ILE A 178 -54.51 3.21 -57.19
C ILE A 178 -54.01 1.95 -57.90
N LYS A 179 -53.44 0.98 -57.16
CA LYS A 179 -52.96 -0.28 -57.71
C LYS A 179 -54.10 -1.21 -58.14
N ILE A 180 -55.24 -1.15 -57.46
CA ILE A 180 -56.38 -2.06 -57.67
C ILE A 180 -57.41 -1.45 -58.64
N GLU A 181 -57.46 -0.13 -58.77
CA GLU A 181 -58.43 0.57 -59.62
C GLU A 181 -58.14 0.40 -61.13
N SER A 182 -59.14 -0.09 -61.87
CA SER A 182 -59.04 -0.38 -63.31
C SER A 182 -59.60 0.72 -64.21
N ALA A 183 -60.43 1.62 -63.68
CA ALA A 183 -60.99 2.73 -64.46
C ALA A 183 -60.00 3.91 -64.51
N GLU A 184 -59.58 4.31 -65.72
CA GLU A 184 -58.56 5.34 -65.93
C GLU A 184 -58.96 6.70 -65.31
N ASN A 185 -60.24 7.09 -65.43
CA ASN A 185 -60.75 8.34 -64.85
C ASN A 185 -60.66 8.34 -63.31
N ASN A 186 -60.95 7.21 -62.67
CA ASN A 186 -60.86 7.06 -61.20
C ASN A 186 -59.39 7.08 -60.74
N ARG A 187 -58.46 6.51 -61.53
CA ARG A 187 -57.02 6.58 -61.23
C ARG A 187 -56.49 8.00 -61.26
N VAL A 188 -56.95 8.84 -62.18
CA VAL A 188 -56.55 10.25 -62.24
C VAL A 188 -57.01 11.00 -60.98
N GLU A 189 -58.22 10.74 -60.51
CA GLU A 189 -58.75 11.34 -59.27
C GLU A 189 -58.00 10.85 -58.03
N LEU A 190 -57.73 9.54 -57.92
CA LEU A 190 -56.95 8.97 -56.82
C LEU A 190 -55.49 9.47 -56.81
N LYS A 191 -54.88 9.72 -57.97
CA LYS A 191 -53.54 10.34 -58.04
C LYS A 191 -53.53 11.78 -57.51
N LYS A 192 -54.57 12.57 -57.80
CA LYS A 192 -54.72 13.92 -57.21
C LYS A 192 -54.89 13.85 -55.69
N LYS A 193 -55.69 12.90 -55.20
CA LYS A 193 -55.85 12.63 -53.78
C LYS A 193 -54.52 12.22 -53.11
N LEU A 194 -53.75 11.34 -53.77
CA LEU A 194 -52.43 10.91 -53.28
C LEU A 194 -51.47 12.08 -53.15
N ALA A 195 -51.38 12.95 -54.16
CA ALA A 195 -50.51 14.12 -54.12
C ALA A 195 -50.87 15.07 -52.97
N ASN A 196 -52.17 15.23 -52.68
CA ASN A 196 -52.63 16.01 -51.53
C ASN A 196 -52.26 15.35 -50.19
N GLU A 197 -52.45 14.03 -50.05
CA GLU A 197 -52.09 13.28 -48.84
C GLU A 197 -50.58 13.27 -48.59
N GLU A 198 -49.75 13.18 -49.63
CA GLU A 198 -48.29 13.27 -49.54
C GLU A 198 -47.85 14.67 -49.07
N ASN A 199 -48.47 15.75 -49.58
CA ASN A 199 -48.20 17.12 -49.10
C ASN A 199 -48.58 17.30 -47.62
N ILE A 200 -49.72 16.72 -47.19
CA ILE A 200 -50.13 16.73 -45.78
C ILE A 200 -49.11 15.96 -44.92
N LEU A 201 -48.61 14.82 -45.38
CA LEU A 201 -47.59 14.04 -44.68
C LEU A 201 -46.28 14.83 -44.53
N GLU A 202 -45.81 15.48 -45.59
CA GLU A 202 -44.60 16.30 -45.55
C GLU A 202 -44.70 17.45 -44.54
N ARG A 203 -45.82 18.18 -44.52
CA ARG A 203 -46.05 19.25 -43.53
C ARG A 203 -46.05 18.73 -42.10
N LYS A 204 -46.65 17.57 -41.86
CA LYS A 204 -46.67 16.95 -40.52
C LYS A 204 -45.27 16.47 -40.09
N ILE A 205 -44.49 15.88 -41.00
CA ILE A 205 -43.09 15.52 -40.73
C ILE A 205 -42.25 16.76 -40.39
N GLU A 206 -42.43 17.85 -41.14
CA GLU A 206 -41.69 19.09 -40.90
C GLU A 206 -42.05 19.74 -39.55
N ASN A 207 -43.34 19.74 -39.18
CA ASN A 207 -43.77 20.20 -37.86
C ASN A 207 -43.20 19.33 -36.73
N ASN A 208 -43.16 18.01 -36.92
CA ASN A 208 -42.57 17.08 -35.97
C ASN A 208 -41.06 17.33 -35.78
N LYS A 209 -40.31 17.55 -36.87
CA LYS A 209 -38.89 17.93 -36.80
C LYS A 209 -38.66 19.20 -35.98
N LYS A 210 -39.51 20.22 -36.13
CA LYS A 210 -39.42 21.47 -35.34
C LYS A 210 -39.65 21.22 -33.85
N LEU A 211 -40.58 20.33 -33.49
CA LEU A 211 -40.81 19.93 -32.09
C LEU A 211 -39.61 19.15 -31.52
N ILE A 212 -39.03 18.22 -32.30
CA ILE A 212 -37.80 17.49 -31.91
C ILE A 212 -36.62 18.45 -31.70
N PHE A 213 -36.47 19.47 -32.55
CA PHE A 213 -35.43 20.47 -32.35
C PHE A 213 -35.65 21.27 -31.06
N LYS A 214 -36.90 21.65 -30.78
CA LYS A 214 -37.28 22.40 -29.57
C LYS A 214 -37.03 21.60 -28.28
N ILE A 215 -37.35 20.30 -28.25
CA ILE A 215 -37.08 19.46 -27.07
C ILE A 215 -35.58 19.25 -26.86
N ASN A 216 -34.79 19.08 -27.92
CA ASN A 216 -33.33 18.94 -27.81
C ASN A 216 -32.67 20.19 -27.23
N SER A 217 -33.08 21.38 -27.68
CA SER A 217 -32.61 22.65 -27.11
C SER A 217 -32.94 22.75 -25.62
N LYS A 218 -34.16 22.39 -25.20
CA LYS A 218 -34.57 22.42 -23.79
C LYS A 218 -33.85 21.38 -22.93
N CYS A 219 -33.57 20.20 -23.47
CA CYS A 219 -32.76 19.18 -22.81
C CYS A 219 -31.32 19.65 -22.57
N GLN A 220 -30.74 20.36 -23.54
CA GLN A 220 -29.40 20.94 -23.40
C GLN A 220 -29.38 22.04 -22.33
N ASP A 221 -30.39 22.94 -22.31
CA ASP A 221 -30.54 23.95 -21.27
C ASP A 221 -30.67 23.34 -19.87
N PHE A 222 -31.42 22.23 -19.75
CA PHE A 222 -31.60 21.52 -18.49
C PHE A 222 -30.30 20.85 -18.01
N SER A 223 -29.53 20.25 -18.93
CA SER A 223 -28.21 19.67 -18.65
C SER A 223 -27.21 20.73 -18.17
N ASN A 224 -27.15 21.87 -18.86
CA ASN A 224 -26.30 23.00 -18.48
C ASN A 224 -26.68 23.54 -17.09
N TYR A 225 -27.98 23.61 -16.78
CA TYR A 225 -28.46 24.06 -15.48
C TYR A 225 -28.06 23.10 -14.34
N LYS A 226 -28.15 21.77 -14.55
CA LYS A 226 -27.66 20.78 -13.57
C LYS A 226 -26.17 20.93 -13.31
N LYS A 227 -25.36 21.13 -14.37
CA LYS A 227 -23.92 21.34 -14.26
C LYS A 227 -23.61 22.59 -13.43
N MET A 228 -24.30 23.71 -13.70
CA MET A 228 -24.16 24.93 -12.92
C MET A 228 -24.53 24.72 -11.43
N LEU A 229 -25.58 23.95 -11.13
CA LEU A 229 -25.97 23.66 -9.74
C LEU A 229 -24.91 22.85 -9.00
N LYS A 230 -24.31 21.85 -9.67
CA LYS A 230 -23.21 21.04 -9.11
C LYS A 230 -21.99 21.91 -8.82
N GLU A 231 -21.59 22.74 -9.77
CA GLU A 231 -20.39 23.60 -9.64
C GLU A 231 -20.56 24.73 -8.62
N LYS A 232 -21.75 25.32 -8.51
CA LYS A 232 -21.98 26.51 -7.68
C LYS A 232 -22.43 26.21 -6.25
N TYR A 233 -23.17 25.12 -6.04
CA TYR A 233 -23.80 24.82 -4.74
C TYR A 233 -23.44 23.45 -4.19
N ASN A 234 -22.51 22.73 -4.82
CA ASN A 234 -22.01 21.42 -4.38
C ASN A 234 -23.13 20.40 -4.12
N VAL A 235 -24.21 20.47 -4.91
CA VAL A 235 -25.37 19.57 -4.78
C VAL A 235 -24.94 18.15 -5.13
N GLU A 236 -25.18 17.20 -4.22
CA GLU A 236 -24.86 15.79 -4.40
C GLU A 236 -25.56 15.21 -5.63
N ASP A 237 -24.88 14.31 -6.35
CA ASP A 237 -25.38 13.69 -7.57
C ASP A 237 -26.72 12.95 -7.33
N ILE A 238 -26.93 12.40 -6.13
CA ILE A 238 -28.16 11.69 -5.74
C ILE A 238 -29.39 12.60 -5.85
N ILE A 239 -29.28 13.88 -5.45
CA ILE A 239 -30.38 14.84 -5.55
C ILE A 239 -30.64 15.21 -7.02
N LEU A 240 -29.58 15.36 -7.83
CA LEU A 240 -29.70 15.67 -9.27
C LEU A 240 -30.24 14.48 -10.09
N GLU A 241 -30.00 13.25 -9.65
CA GLU A 241 -30.50 12.03 -10.27
C GLU A 241 -32.01 11.82 -10.07
N ALA A 242 -32.59 12.32 -8.99
CA ALA A 242 -34.04 12.26 -8.74
C ALA A 242 -34.87 13.02 -9.81
N TYR A 243 -34.24 13.95 -10.54
CA TYR A 243 -34.87 14.76 -11.60
C TYR A 243 -34.42 14.32 -13.01
N LYS A 244 -34.34 13.01 -13.28
CA LYS A 244 -34.09 12.48 -14.64
C LYS A 244 -35.32 12.75 -15.54
N VAL A 245 -35.06 13.21 -16.77
CA VAL A 245 -36.09 13.45 -17.80
C VAL A 245 -35.88 12.43 -18.92
N PRO A 246 -36.71 11.38 -19.01
CA PRO A 246 -36.50 10.25 -19.92
C PRO A 246 -36.34 10.63 -21.41
N ALA A 247 -37.01 11.66 -21.92
CA ALA A 247 -36.91 12.00 -23.34
C ALA A 247 -35.54 12.56 -23.76
N CYS A 248 -34.80 13.20 -22.85
CA CYS A 248 -33.48 13.72 -23.17
C CYS A 248 -32.46 12.62 -23.49
N THR A 249 -32.73 11.38 -23.08
CA THR A 249 -31.89 10.21 -23.38
C THR A 249 -32.21 9.58 -24.74
N LEU A 250 -33.44 9.71 -25.23
CA LEU A 250 -33.95 9.01 -26.43
C LEU A 250 -33.77 9.78 -27.74
N TYR A 251 -33.80 11.11 -27.74
CA TYR A 251 -33.83 11.92 -28.99
C TYR A 251 -32.46 12.36 -29.51
N VAL A 252 -31.38 12.18 -28.74
CA VAL A 252 -30.00 12.51 -29.16
C VAL A 252 -29.47 11.54 -30.25
N GLN A 253 -30.07 10.37 -30.42
CA GLN A 253 -29.55 9.31 -31.31
C GLN A 253 -30.09 9.32 -32.77
N LYS A 254 -30.94 10.27 -33.18
CA LYS A 254 -31.74 10.14 -34.42
C LYS A 254 -31.56 11.21 -35.52
N SER A 255 -30.52 12.04 -35.52
CA SER A 255 -30.30 13.01 -36.62
C SER A 255 -29.60 12.36 -37.84
N VAL A 256 -30.37 12.08 -38.90
CA VAL A 256 -29.92 11.50 -40.17
C VAL A 256 -29.51 12.58 -41.16
N ALA A 257 -28.20 12.76 -41.35
CA ALA A 257 -27.60 13.36 -42.54
C ALA A 257 -26.21 12.73 -42.78
N SER A 258 -25.89 12.33 -44.02
CA SER A 258 -24.58 11.85 -44.55
C SER A 258 -24.30 10.33 -44.75
N ALA A 259 -25.30 9.47 -44.95
CA ALA A 259 -25.03 8.03 -45.20
C ALA A 259 -24.15 7.75 -46.45
N GLU A 260 -24.19 8.60 -47.47
CA GLU A 260 -23.43 8.42 -48.72
C GLU A 260 -21.99 8.95 -48.62
N GLU A 261 -21.79 10.16 -48.07
CA GLU A 261 -20.45 10.72 -47.80
C GLU A 261 -19.66 9.89 -46.78
N THR A 262 -20.35 9.23 -45.85
CA THR A 262 -19.75 8.31 -44.87
C THR A 262 -19.18 7.05 -45.55
N ASN A 263 -19.84 6.54 -46.60
CA ASN A 263 -19.38 5.33 -47.30
C ASN A 263 -18.12 5.57 -48.14
N ASP A 264 -18.01 6.72 -48.81
CA ASP A 264 -16.81 7.06 -49.59
C ASP A 264 -15.61 7.35 -48.69
N ALA A 265 -15.83 8.05 -47.57
CA ALA A 265 -14.80 8.26 -46.57
C ALA A 265 -14.30 6.94 -45.97
N LYS A 266 -15.20 5.98 -45.73
CA LYS A 266 -14.86 4.65 -45.24
C LYS A 266 -13.93 3.89 -46.21
N LYS A 267 -14.27 3.85 -47.51
CA LYS A 267 -13.44 3.16 -48.52
C LYS A 267 -12.03 3.75 -48.62
N GLU A 268 -11.90 5.07 -48.56
CA GLU A 268 -10.59 5.73 -48.62
C GLU A 268 -9.77 5.52 -47.33
N ILE A 269 -10.42 5.47 -46.17
CA ILE A 269 -9.77 5.08 -44.90
C ILE A 269 -9.24 3.64 -44.98
N GLU A 270 -10.05 2.69 -45.44
CA GLU A 270 -9.67 1.28 -45.60
C GLU A 270 -8.47 1.12 -46.55
N LYS A 271 -8.48 1.85 -47.68
CA LYS A 271 -7.36 1.85 -48.63
C LYS A 271 -6.05 2.34 -48.01
N ARG A 272 -6.11 3.39 -47.19
CA ARG A 272 -4.93 3.94 -46.50
C ARG A 272 -4.41 3.01 -45.41
N ILE A 273 -5.30 2.34 -44.68
CA ILE A 273 -4.92 1.30 -43.71
C ILE A 273 -4.22 0.15 -44.42
N ALA A 274 -4.78 -0.36 -45.52
CA ALA A 274 -4.16 -1.44 -46.30
C ALA A 274 -2.76 -1.06 -46.81
N SER A 275 -2.56 0.19 -47.23
CA SER A 275 -1.25 0.70 -47.63
C SER A 275 -0.24 0.72 -46.48
N ILE A 276 -0.66 1.12 -45.27
CA ILE A 276 0.20 1.12 -44.08
C ILE A 276 0.53 -0.32 -43.68
N ASP A 277 -0.45 -1.21 -43.72
CA ASP A 277 -0.27 -2.61 -43.36
C ASP A 277 0.74 -3.31 -44.27
N ALA A 278 0.71 -3.03 -45.57
CA ALA A 278 1.70 -3.54 -46.52
C ALA A 278 3.13 -3.08 -46.20
N ILE A 279 3.31 -1.83 -45.76
CA ILE A 279 4.64 -1.31 -45.38
C ILE A 279 5.10 -1.97 -44.07
N VAL A 280 4.21 -2.19 -43.12
CA VAL A 280 4.54 -2.88 -41.86
C VAL A 280 4.93 -4.34 -42.10
N ASP A 281 4.25 -5.02 -43.01
CA ASP A 281 4.57 -6.41 -43.34
C ASP A 281 5.92 -6.51 -44.08
N LEU A 282 6.23 -5.55 -44.97
CA LEU A 282 7.57 -5.40 -45.56
C LEU A 282 8.65 -5.17 -44.48
N LYS A 283 8.36 -4.35 -43.47
CA LYS A 283 9.30 -4.11 -42.36
C LYS A 283 9.63 -5.40 -41.61
N LYS A 284 8.62 -6.21 -41.29
CA LYS A 284 8.80 -7.50 -40.61
C LYS A 284 9.68 -8.45 -41.42
N GLU A 285 9.50 -8.50 -42.74
CA GLU A 285 10.35 -9.30 -43.62
C GLU A 285 11.82 -8.82 -43.58
N ILE A 286 12.04 -7.50 -43.61
CA ILE A 286 13.39 -6.91 -43.52
C ILE A 286 14.02 -7.21 -42.15
N GLU A 287 13.27 -7.07 -41.04
CA GLU A 287 13.77 -7.39 -39.69
C GLU A 287 14.21 -8.85 -39.57
N GLN A 288 13.43 -9.80 -40.11
CA GLN A 288 13.81 -11.21 -40.13
C GLN A 288 15.12 -11.43 -40.90
N LYS A 289 15.30 -10.74 -42.04
CA LYS A 289 16.56 -10.79 -42.82
C LYS A 289 17.74 -10.19 -42.05
N VAL A 290 17.53 -9.08 -41.32
CA VAL A 290 18.55 -8.47 -40.46
C VAL A 290 18.99 -9.45 -39.36
N ILE A 291 18.04 -10.09 -38.68
CA ILE A 291 18.33 -11.05 -37.60
C ILE A 291 19.11 -12.26 -38.15
N ALA A 292 18.66 -12.84 -39.27
CA ALA A 292 19.35 -13.95 -39.91
C ALA A 292 20.78 -13.57 -40.32
N GLN A 293 20.95 -12.41 -40.96
CA GLN A 293 22.27 -11.94 -41.41
C GLN A 293 23.21 -11.63 -40.22
N ALA A 294 22.68 -11.09 -39.12
CA ALA A 294 23.48 -10.84 -37.92
C ALA A 294 23.96 -12.15 -37.26
N ALA A 295 23.16 -13.22 -37.33
CA ALA A 295 23.58 -14.54 -36.88
C ALA A 295 24.70 -15.11 -37.75
N ASP A 296 24.62 -14.94 -39.07
CA ASP A 296 25.67 -15.36 -40.01
C ASP A 296 26.99 -14.61 -39.76
N VAL A 297 26.94 -13.29 -39.51
CA VAL A 297 28.11 -12.49 -39.13
C VAL A 297 28.75 -13.05 -37.85
N LYS A 298 27.94 -13.32 -36.82
CA LYS A 298 28.45 -13.86 -35.55
C LYS A 298 29.05 -15.26 -35.71
N LYS A 299 28.46 -16.10 -36.56
CA LYS A 299 28.98 -17.43 -36.88
C LYS A 299 30.35 -17.33 -37.55
N LEU A 300 30.50 -16.47 -38.55
CA LEU A 300 31.77 -16.24 -39.24
C LEU A 300 32.84 -15.67 -38.29
N GLU A 301 32.48 -14.77 -37.36
CA GLU A 301 33.42 -14.26 -36.33
C GLU A 301 33.96 -15.37 -35.43
N VAL A 302 33.11 -16.34 -35.06
CA VAL A 302 33.53 -17.52 -34.28
C VAL A 302 34.41 -18.44 -35.11
N GLU A 303 34.04 -18.74 -36.36
CA GLU A 303 34.86 -19.59 -37.26
C GLU A 303 36.26 -19.00 -37.49
N ILE A 304 36.36 -17.68 -37.69
CA ILE A 304 37.64 -16.96 -37.80
C ILE A 304 38.48 -17.09 -36.53
N SER A 305 37.88 -17.08 -35.34
CA SER A 305 38.61 -17.21 -34.07
C SER A 305 39.20 -18.61 -33.84
N LEU A 306 38.69 -19.62 -34.54
CA LEU A 306 39.07 -21.03 -34.37
C LEU A 306 39.96 -21.56 -35.52
N GLU A 307 39.95 -20.92 -36.69
CA GLU A 307 40.72 -21.33 -37.87
C GLU A 307 42.21 -21.02 -37.71
N LYS A 308 43.06 -21.99 -38.08
CA LYS A 308 44.53 -21.92 -37.94
C LYS A 308 45.26 -21.88 -39.28
N ASP A 309 44.59 -22.23 -40.36
CA ASP A 309 45.12 -22.21 -41.73
C ASP A 309 45.01 -20.78 -42.32
N GLU A 310 46.14 -20.17 -42.67
CA GLU A 310 46.19 -18.77 -43.13
C GLU A 310 45.40 -18.53 -44.43
N ASP A 311 45.42 -19.47 -45.38
CA ASP A 311 44.73 -19.34 -46.66
C ASP A 311 43.20 -19.42 -46.48
N LYS A 312 42.74 -20.25 -45.55
CA LYS A 312 41.31 -20.33 -45.18
C LYS A 312 40.87 -19.13 -44.37
N LEU A 313 41.72 -18.65 -43.47
CA LEU A 313 41.44 -17.49 -42.64
C LEU A 313 41.19 -16.24 -43.49
N GLU A 314 41.99 -16.05 -44.56
CA GLU A 314 41.81 -14.90 -45.46
C GLU A 314 40.48 -14.98 -46.23
N LYS A 315 40.09 -16.16 -46.71
CA LYS A 315 38.78 -16.38 -47.34
C LYS A 315 37.61 -16.13 -46.39
N LEU A 316 37.72 -16.55 -45.13
CA LEU A 316 36.69 -16.31 -44.11
C LEU A 316 36.56 -14.82 -43.78
N LYS A 317 37.67 -14.07 -43.73
CA LYS A 317 37.63 -12.62 -43.54
C LYS A 317 36.94 -11.89 -44.68
N GLU A 318 37.18 -12.28 -45.93
CA GLU A 318 36.50 -11.71 -47.10
C GLU A 318 34.98 -11.99 -47.05
N GLN A 319 34.60 -13.21 -46.65
CA GLN A 319 33.20 -13.57 -46.42
C GLN A 319 32.57 -12.76 -45.29
N LEU A 320 33.30 -12.53 -44.18
CA LEU A 320 32.84 -11.71 -43.06
C LEU A 320 32.59 -10.26 -43.48
N GLU A 321 33.50 -9.65 -44.23
CA GLU A 321 33.32 -8.28 -44.72
C GLU A 321 32.13 -8.17 -45.68
N THR A 322 31.94 -9.15 -46.55
CA THR A 322 30.76 -9.23 -47.43
C THR A 322 29.46 -9.34 -46.62
N ALA A 323 29.44 -10.22 -45.61
CA ALA A 323 28.30 -10.40 -44.73
C ALA A 323 27.99 -9.14 -43.90
N LYS A 324 29.03 -8.44 -43.41
CA LYS A 324 28.90 -7.16 -42.70
C LYS A 324 28.33 -6.07 -43.60
N LYS A 325 28.75 -6.01 -44.88
CA LYS A 325 28.22 -5.05 -45.86
C LYS A 325 26.73 -5.29 -46.12
N ILE A 326 26.33 -6.54 -46.35
CA ILE A 326 24.92 -6.92 -46.53
C ILE A 326 24.09 -6.55 -45.29
N ASN A 327 24.61 -6.82 -44.09
CA ASN A 327 23.92 -6.48 -42.85
C ASN A 327 23.69 -4.96 -42.72
N ARG A 328 24.70 -4.14 -43.03
CA ARG A 328 24.56 -2.67 -43.00
C ARG A 328 23.50 -2.18 -44.00
N GLU A 329 23.44 -2.77 -45.19
CA GLU A 329 22.41 -2.42 -46.19
C GLU A 329 21.00 -2.82 -45.73
N LEU A 330 20.84 -3.97 -45.09
CA LEU A 330 19.55 -4.41 -44.54
C LEU A 330 19.10 -3.55 -43.36
N VAL A 331 20.00 -3.17 -42.45
CA VAL A 331 19.70 -2.24 -41.34
C VAL A 331 19.26 -0.88 -41.90
N ARG A 332 19.98 -0.34 -42.89
CA ARG A 332 19.60 0.92 -43.55
C ARG A 332 18.20 0.85 -44.16
N LYS A 333 17.87 -0.24 -44.88
CA LYS A 333 16.52 -0.45 -45.43
C LYS A 333 15.44 -0.58 -44.35
N ASN A 334 15.78 -1.20 -43.21
CA ASN A 334 14.86 -1.30 -42.08
C ASN A 334 14.51 0.09 -41.51
N ASP A 335 15.53 0.95 -41.36
CA ASP A 335 15.36 2.31 -40.85
C ASP A 335 14.58 3.19 -41.85
N GLU A 336 14.87 3.08 -43.15
CA GLU A 336 14.10 3.75 -44.21
C GLU A 336 12.62 3.32 -44.21
N THR A 337 12.36 2.02 -44.01
CA THR A 337 11.00 1.49 -43.93
C THR A 337 10.27 1.97 -42.67
N LEU A 338 10.97 2.08 -41.54
CA LEU A 338 10.42 2.66 -40.31
C LEU A 338 10.02 4.13 -40.51
N ALA A 339 10.88 4.93 -41.12
CA ALA A 339 10.59 6.33 -41.42
C ALA A 339 9.37 6.47 -42.36
N LEU A 340 9.24 5.56 -43.34
CA LEU A 340 8.09 5.51 -44.24
C LEU A 340 6.79 5.21 -43.47
N ILE A 341 6.79 4.24 -42.55
CA ILE A 341 5.63 3.93 -41.69
C ILE A 341 5.23 5.16 -40.87
N GLN A 342 6.19 5.83 -40.25
CA GLN A 342 5.94 7.01 -39.43
C GLN A 342 5.33 8.15 -40.26
N SER A 343 5.84 8.39 -41.46
CA SER A 343 5.28 9.40 -42.38
C SER A 343 3.85 9.05 -42.79
N SER A 344 3.59 7.81 -43.21
CA SER A 344 2.25 7.36 -43.61
C SER A 344 1.24 7.40 -42.46
N CYS A 345 1.64 7.05 -41.24
CA CYS A 345 0.81 7.17 -40.05
C CYS A 345 0.50 8.64 -39.69
N LYS A 346 1.46 9.55 -39.87
CA LYS A 346 1.26 11.00 -39.68
C LYS A 346 0.26 11.56 -40.69
N GLU A 347 0.40 11.20 -41.96
CA GLU A 347 -0.55 11.57 -43.01
C GLU A 347 -1.95 11.01 -42.75
N PHE A 348 -2.06 9.75 -42.32
CA PHE A 348 -3.33 9.14 -41.96
C PHE A 348 -4.02 9.88 -40.81
N LYS A 349 -3.27 10.26 -39.76
CA LYS A 349 -3.79 11.07 -38.65
C LYS A 349 -4.27 12.45 -39.10
N ALA A 350 -3.53 13.10 -40.00
CA ALA A 350 -3.94 14.37 -40.60
C ALA A 350 -5.23 14.22 -41.43
N TYR A 351 -5.35 13.13 -42.19
CA TYR A 351 -6.55 12.82 -42.97
C TYR A 351 -7.79 12.58 -42.08
N LYS A 352 -7.66 11.83 -40.98
CA LYS A 352 -8.74 11.67 -39.99
C LYS A 352 -9.19 13.03 -39.42
N LYS A 353 -8.25 13.94 -39.15
CA LYS A 353 -8.56 15.29 -38.67
C LYS A 353 -9.30 16.11 -39.73
N PHE A 354 -8.91 15.99 -41.00
CA PHE A 354 -9.61 16.61 -42.13
C PHE A 354 -11.05 16.11 -42.25
N LEU A 355 -11.29 14.80 -42.17
CA LEU A 355 -12.65 14.23 -42.24
C LEU A 355 -13.56 14.74 -41.12
N LYS A 356 -13.03 14.87 -39.90
CA LYS A 356 -13.79 15.42 -38.76
C LYS A 356 -14.10 16.91 -38.94
N LYS A 357 -13.12 17.72 -39.37
CA LYS A 357 -13.23 19.18 -39.38
C LYS A 357 -13.91 19.74 -40.62
N GLU A 358 -13.58 19.20 -41.79
CA GLU A 358 -13.97 19.79 -43.09
C GLU A 358 -15.11 19.00 -43.76
N LYS A 359 -15.29 17.70 -43.42
CA LYS A 359 -16.39 16.86 -43.93
C LYS A 359 -17.47 16.56 -42.89
N ASN A 360 -17.32 17.06 -41.67
CA ASN A 360 -18.27 16.91 -40.56
C ASN A 360 -18.73 15.47 -40.31
N ILE A 361 -17.85 14.49 -40.56
CA ILE A 361 -18.13 13.07 -40.32
C ILE A 361 -18.01 12.78 -38.82
N ASP A 362 -18.97 12.03 -38.27
CA ASP A 362 -19.03 11.66 -36.87
C ASP A 362 -17.69 11.08 -36.37
N ALA A 363 -17.22 11.61 -35.24
CA ALA A 363 -15.94 11.22 -34.66
C ALA A 363 -15.90 9.72 -34.32
N ALA A 364 -17.00 9.12 -33.87
CA ALA A 364 -17.10 7.69 -33.58
C ALA A 364 -16.91 6.83 -34.84
N VAL A 365 -17.44 7.28 -35.99
CA VAL A 365 -17.27 6.56 -37.26
C VAL A 365 -15.82 6.63 -37.74
N VAL A 366 -15.19 7.80 -37.63
CA VAL A 366 -13.77 7.99 -38.00
C VAL A 366 -12.85 7.26 -37.01
N ASP A 367 -13.18 7.25 -35.72
CA ASP A 367 -12.35 6.66 -34.66
C ASP A 367 -12.46 5.13 -34.58
N ALA A 368 -13.55 4.53 -35.08
CA ALA A 368 -13.68 3.08 -35.24
C ALA A 368 -12.59 2.47 -36.15
N TYR A 369 -12.02 3.25 -37.08
CA TYR A 369 -10.89 2.83 -37.91
C TYR A 369 -9.57 3.28 -37.28
N ALA A 370 -9.13 2.55 -36.26
CA ALA A 370 -7.78 2.67 -35.74
C ALA A 370 -6.86 1.76 -36.57
N SER A 371 -5.77 2.31 -37.11
CA SER A 371 -4.65 1.44 -37.53
C SER A 371 -3.96 1.00 -36.24
N GLU A 372 -4.29 -0.19 -35.74
CA GLU A 372 -3.63 -0.79 -34.58
C GLU A 372 -2.11 -0.77 -34.76
N LYS A 373 -1.64 -0.98 -36.00
CA LYS A 373 -0.22 -0.97 -36.33
C LYS A 373 0.43 0.42 -36.18
N CYS A 374 -0.27 1.52 -36.48
CA CYS A 374 0.28 2.87 -36.22
C CYS A 374 0.51 3.16 -34.72
N GLY A 375 -0.22 2.48 -33.82
CA GLY A 375 0.00 2.59 -32.38
C GLY A 375 1.34 2.00 -31.93
N LEU A 376 1.84 0.99 -32.64
CA LEU A 376 3.11 0.31 -32.35
C LEU A 376 4.35 1.09 -32.82
N TYR A 377 4.19 2.00 -33.79
CA TYR A 377 5.28 2.75 -34.41
C TYR A 377 5.16 4.26 -34.27
N ALA A 378 4.22 4.74 -33.43
CA ALA A 378 4.15 6.15 -33.09
C ALA A 378 5.47 6.55 -32.41
N GLU A 379 6.05 7.71 -32.80
CA GLU A 379 7.19 8.29 -32.09
C GLU A 379 6.90 8.22 -30.59
N GLU A 380 7.83 7.63 -29.81
CA GLU A 380 7.80 7.75 -28.37
C GLU A 380 7.78 9.24 -28.06
N VAL A 381 6.58 9.76 -27.74
CA VAL A 381 6.45 11.03 -27.07
C VAL A 381 7.33 10.86 -25.84
N LYS A 382 8.48 11.54 -25.80
CA LYS A 382 9.32 11.61 -24.60
C LYS A 382 8.44 12.14 -23.49
N ARG A 383 7.79 11.23 -22.76
CA ARG A 383 7.00 11.54 -21.58
C ARG A 383 8.02 11.89 -20.53
N ASP A 384 7.92 13.12 -20.03
CA ASP A 384 8.77 13.63 -18.97
C ASP A 384 8.54 12.80 -17.70
N THR A 385 9.36 11.77 -17.52
CA THR A 385 9.31 10.82 -16.39
C THR A 385 9.55 11.49 -15.04
N LYS A 386 9.93 12.77 -15.01
CA LYS A 386 10.05 13.56 -13.77
C LYS A 386 8.71 14.03 -13.20
N LYS A 387 7.63 14.03 -14.00
CA LYS A 387 6.33 14.60 -13.58
C LYS A 387 5.29 13.58 -13.15
N PHE A 388 5.44 12.31 -13.53
CA PHE A 388 4.41 11.29 -13.31
C PHE A 388 4.98 10.03 -12.65
N ILE A 389 4.25 9.50 -11.68
CA ILE A 389 4.48 8.25 -10.96
C ILE A 389 3.36 7.30 -11.36
N ILE A 390 3.72 6.05 -11.64
CA ILE A 390 2.76 5.01 -11.98
C ILE A 390 2.34 4.31 -10.68
N VAL A 391 1.04 4.19 -10.43
CA VAL A 391 0.49 3.51 -9.24
C VAL A 391 -0.60 2.52 -9.68
N GLY A 392 -0.60 1.30 -9.15
CA GLY A 392 -1.61 0.28 -9.45
C GLY A 392 -1.53 -0.25 -10.89
N ASP A 393 -2.67 -0.27 -11.59
CA ASP A 393 -2.88 -0.81 -12.95
C ASP A 393 -2.25 0.07 -14.07
N ASN A 394 -1.05 0.57 -13.84
CA ASN A 394 -0.28 1.42 -14.75
C ASN A 394 -0.87 2.81 -15.04
N GLU A 395 -1.69 3.37 -14.14
CA GLU A 395 -2.16 4.75 -14.30
C GLU A 395 -1.07 5.76 -13.92
N PRO A 396 -0.67 6.66 -14.84
CA PRO A 396 0.29 7.71 -14.54
C PRO A 396 -0.37 8.86 -13.78
N ILE A 397 0.10 9.13 -12.57
CA ILE A 397 -0.39 10.17 -11.67
C ILE A 397 0.71 11.23 -11.53
N LYS A 398 0.38 12.51 -11.46
CA LYS A 398 1.41 13.53 -11.21
C LYS A 398 2.04 13.31 -9.83
N LYS A 399 3.35 13.53 -9.71
CA LYS A 399 4.07 13.38 -8.42
C LYS A 399 3.43 14.19 -7.28
N GLU A 400 2.98 15.39 -7.59
CA GLU A 400 2.32 16.32 -6.66
C GLU A 400 0.92 15.83 -6.21
N ASP A 401 0.26 15.00 -7.02
CA ASP A 401 -1.06 14.46 -6.73
C ASP A 401 -0.99 13.04 -6.10
N LEU A 402 0.21 12.52 -5.82
CA LEU A 402 0.40 11.13 -5.41
C LEU A 402 -0.44 10.76 -4.17
N LEU A 403 -0.43 11.60 -3.13
CA LEU A 403 -1.14 11.32 -1.87
C LEU A 403 -2.61 11.76 -1.88
N SER A 404 -3.00 12.63 -2.81
CA SER A 404 -4.38 13.14 -2.96
C SER A 404 -5.20 12.36 -3.99
N ASN A 405 -4.55 11.57 -4.85
CA ASN A 405 -5.21 10.77 -5.87
C ASN A 405 -5.94 9.56 -5.24
N GLU A 406 -7.23 9.40 -5.59
CA GLU A 406 -8.11 8.36 -5.05
C GLU A 406 -7.62 6.94 -5.38
N ASN A 407 -7.07 6.72 -6.58
CA ASN A 407 -6.50 5.42 -6.96
C ASN A 407 -5.22 5.12 -6.16
N THR A 408 -4.35 6.11 -5.93
CA THR A 408 -3.21 5.91 -5.01
C THR A 408 -3.69 5.63 -3.59
N GLN A 409 -4.66 6.38 -3.09
CA GLN A 409 -5.20 6.16 -1.75
C GLN A 409 -5.82 4.77 -1.63
N LYS A 410 -6.51 4.29 -2.66
CA LYS A 410 -7.08 2.94 -2.71
C LYS A 410 -6.00 1.87 -2.78
N VAL A 411 -5.01 2.01 -3.65
CA VAL A 411 -3.88 1.06 -3.73
C VAL A 411 -3.08 1.04 -2.43
N LEU A 412 -2.81 2.19 -1.82
CA LEU A 412 -2.17 2.27 -0.52
C LEU A 412 -3.09 1.65 0.55
N ALA A 413 -4.40 1.94 0.55
CA ALA A 413 -5.35 1.35 1.48
C ALA A 413 -5.44 -0.17 1.32
N ASP A 414 -5.36 -0.71 0.10
CA ASP A 414 -5.36 -2.13 -0.19
C ASP A 414 -4.03 -2.79 0.23
N VAL A 415 -2.89 -2.15 -0.06
CA VAL A 415 -1.56 -2.62 0.40
C VAL A 415 -1.44 -2.57 1.92
N PHE A 416 -2.02 -1.57 2.57
CA PHE A 416 -2.08 -1.40 4.02
C PHE A 416 -3.32 -2.02 4.67
N SER A 417 -4.19 -2.68 3.89
CA SER A 417 -5.40 -3.34 4.39
C SER A 417 -5.03 -4.56 5.22
N ILE A 418 -5.50 -4.54 6.46
CA ILE A 418 -5.34 -5.60 7.47
C ILE A 418 -6.07 -6.90 7.07
N ASP A 419 -6.99 -6.85 6.11
CA ASP A 419 -7.86 -7.98 5.75
C ASP A 419 -7.29 -8.89 4.65
N SER A 420 -6.09 -8.57 4.16
CA SER A 420 -5.40 -9.36 3.15
C SER A 420 -4.72 -10.59 3.73
N LYS A 421 -5.06 -11.79 3.24
CA LYS A 421 -4.56 -13.06 3.79
C LYS A 421 -3.57 -13.74 2.83
N THR A 422 -2.36 -14.01 3.31
CA THR A 422 -1.37 -14.82 2.60
C THR A 422 -1.11 -16.10 3.36
N ASN A 423 -1.32 -17.25 2.71
CA ASN A 423 -1.00 -18.56 3.28
C ASN A 423 0.47 -18.90 3.04
N LEU A 424 1.24 -19.00 4.12
CA LEU A 424 2.69 -19.25 4.09
C LEU A 424 3.03 -20.74 3.92
N GLY A 425 2.11 -21.62 4.29
CA GLY A 425 2.28 -23.06 4.28
C GLY A 425 1.36 -23.73 5.29
N THR A 426 1.45 -25.04 5.36
CA THR A 426 0.59 -25.86 6.22
C THR A 426 1.45 -26.71 7.14
N PHE A 427 1.23 -26.61 8.46
CA PHE A 427 1.73 -27.59 9.40
C PHE A 427 0.81 -28.79 9.44
N GLU A 428 1.36 -30.00 9.49
CA GLU A 428 0.60 -31.20 9.81
C GLU A 428 1.12 -31.82 11.10
N ILE A 429 0.21 -32.23 11.97
CA ILE A 429 0.52 -32.94 13.20
C ILE A 429 -0.23 -34.27 13.25
N PRO A 430 0.19 -35.20 14.12
CA PRO A 430 -0.53 -36.43 14.38
C PRO A 430 -1.97 -36.21 14.87
N GLY A 431 -2.85 -37.15 14.53
CA GLY A 431 -4.21 -37.22 15.03
C GLY A 431 -4.28 -37.52 16.53
N ASP A 432 -5.49 -37.46 17.07
CA ASP A 432 -5.74 -37.80 18.46
C ASP A 432 -5.39 -39.26 18.73
N ASN A 433 -4.65 -39.46 19.82
CA ASN A 433 -4.11 -40.75 20.25
C ASN A 433 -3.25 -41.50 19.22
N GLU A 434 -2.68 -40.79 18.23
CA GLU A 434 -1.78 -41.40 17.25
C GLU A 434 -0.48 -41.87 17.91
N VAL A 435 -0.03 -43.06 17.52
CA VAL A 435 1.13 -43.73 18.11
C VAL A 435 2.40 -43.32 17.37
N ILE A 436 3.34 -42.72 18.09
CA ILE A 436 4.62 -42.21 17.62
C ILE A 436 5.74 -43.20 17.95
N ASN A 437 6.59 -43.47 16.96
CA ASN A 437 7.76 -44.31 17.12
C ASN A 437 8.90 -43.55 17.81
N LEU A 438 9.69 -44.27 18.61
CA LEU A 438 10.88 -43.73 19.28
C LEU A 438 12.14 -44.26 18.61
N TYR A 439 13.21 -43.46 18.65
CA TYR A 439 14.46 -43.73 17.95
C TYR A 439 15.67 -43.58 18.88
N VAL A 440 16.79 -44.21 18.51
CA VAL A 440 18.11 -44.04 19.13
C VAL A 440 19.17 -43.83 18.05
N ASP A 441 20.23 -43.10 18.37
CA ASP A 441 21.36 -42.86 17.46
C ASP A 441 22.09 -44.19 17.13
N LYS A 442 22.33 -44.47 15.84
CA LYS A 442 22.98 -45.71 15.39
C LYS A 442 24.36 -45.92 16.02
N GLU A 443 25.15 -44.85 16.14
CA GLU A 443 26.48 -44.92 16.77
C GLU A 443 26.42 -45.37 18.23
N VAL A 444 25.37 -45.00 18.97
CA VAL A 444 25.18 -45.42 20.37
C VAL A 444 24.88 -46.91 20.43
N VAL A 445 24.06 -47.40 19.50
CA VAL A 445 23.71 -48.83 19.38
C VAL A 445 24.95 -49.67 19.03
N GLU A 446 25.84 -49.16 18.18
CA GLU A 446 27.06 -49.88 17.78
C GLU A 446 28.15 -49.87 18.85
N LYS A 447 28.21 -48.81 19.68
CA LYS A 447 29.24 -48.67 20.73
C LYS A 447 28.86 -49.27 22.08
N THR A 448 27.60 -49.66 22.30
CA THR A 448 27.16 -50.15 23.61
C THR A 448 26.21 -51.35 23.54
N ASP A 449 26.48 -52.40 24.34
CA ASP A 449 25.55 -53.50 24.66
C ASP A 449 24.26 -53.03 25.39
N LYS A 450 24.09 -51.72 25.58
CA LYS A 450 22.98 -51.07 26.29
C LYS A 450 21.61 -51.28 25.63
N LEU A 451 21.55 -51.74 24.39
CA LEU A 451 20.26 -52.08 23.76
C LEU A 451 19.56 -53.26 24.49
N GLU A 452 20.32 -54.18 25.10
CA GLU A 452 19.74 -55.25 25.94
C GLU A 452 19.09 -54.70 27.22
N ASN A 453 19.64 -53.64 27.81
CA ASN A 453 19.03 -52.97 28.98
C ASN A 453 17.69 -52.29 28.63
N PHE A 454 17.50 -51.89 27.38
CA PHE A 454 16.22 -51.36 26.90
C PHE A 454 15.14 -52.44 26.72
N LYS A 455 15.55 -53.67 26.36
CA LYS A 455 14.67 -54.86 26.31
C LYS A 455 14.36 -55.39 27.72
N ASN A 456 15.30 -55.26 28.66
CA ASN A 456 15.21 -55.83 30.00
C ASN A 456 14.64 -54.86 31.08
N THR A 457 14.32 -53.62 30.75
CA THR A 457 13.54 -52.73 31.63
C THR A 457 12.10 -53.20 31.68
N LYS A 458 11.80 -54.09 32.63
CA LYS A 458 10.47 -54.64 32.95
C LYS A 458 9.41 -53.54 33.08
N LEU A 459 8.57 -53.38 32.06
CA LEU A 459 7.14 -53.14 32.27
C LEU A 459 6.53 -54.52 32.52
N ASN A 460 5.67 -54.62 33.54
CA ASN A 460 5.07 -55.88 33.99
C ASN A 460 4.63 -56.78 32.83
N LYS A 461 5.21 -58.00 32.82
CA LYS A 461 4.78 -59.11 31.99
C LYS A 461 3.36 -59.50 32.40
N GLU A 462 2.37 -59.09 31.61
CA GLU A 462 1.06 -59.76 31.51
C GLU A 462 0.33 -59.31 30.23
N ALA A 463 0.90 -59.66 29.08
CA ALA A 463 0.15 -59.85 27.83
C ALA A 463 0.95 -60.81 26.92
N PRO A 464 0.29 -61.80 26.28
CA PRO A 464 0.99 -62.92 25.67
C PRO A 464 1.68 -62.53 24.36
N ASP A 465 2.88 -63.09 24.21
CA ASP A 465 3.74 -63.04 23.04
C ASP A 465 2.99 -63.37 21.74
N LYS A 466 2.90 -62.37 20.85
CA LYS A 466 3.01 -62.59 19.40
C LYS A 466 4.21 -61.80 18.91
N LEU A 467 5.36 -62.47 18.94
CA LEU A 467 6.56 -62.06 18.21
C LEU A 467 6.21 -61.98 16.71
N ILE A 468 6.06 -60.76 16.21
CA ILE A 468 6.19 -60.47 14.79
C ILE A 468 7.69 -60.48 14.51
N THR A 469 8.15 -61.49 13.78
CA THR A 469 9.44 -61.48 13.10
C THR A 469 9.48 -60.25 12.20
N VAL A 470 10.30 -59.27 12.56
CA VAL A 470 10.61 -58.12 11.72
C VAL A 470 11.48 -58.64 10.57
N GLU A 471 10.83 -58.97 9.46
CA GLU A 471 11.53 -59.08 8.18
C GLU A 471 12.24 -57.76 7.91
N THR A 472 13.53 -57.87 7.62
CA THR A 472 14.43 -56.81 7.20
C THR A 472 13.89 -56.17 5.92
N ALA A 473 13.05 -55.15 6.07
CA ALA A 473 12.74 -54.20 5.01
C ALA A 473 13.98 -53.32 4.81
N SER A 474 14.85 -53.77 3.90
CA SER A 474 15.87 -52.97 3.27
C SER A 474 15.20 -51.95 2.36
N ASP A 475 15.02 -50.72 2.83
CA ASP A 475 14.76 -49.59 1.93
C ASP A 475 15.53 -48.34 2.38
N ILE A 476 16.68 -48.19 1.70
CA ILE A 476 17.34 -46.98 1.22
C ILE A 476 16.66 -45.65 1.62
N VAL A 477 16.92 -45.16 2.84
CA VAL A 477 17.24 -43.75 3.11
C VAL A 477 18.18 -43.73 4.31
N SER A 478 19.28 -42.99 4.21
CA SER A 478 20.33 -42.85 5.22
C SER A 478 19.84 -42.19 6.51
N SER A 479 19.03 -42.86 7.32
CA SER A 479 18.68 -42.36 8.65
C SER A 479 19.79 -42.74 9.63
N ASN A 480 20.33 -41.77 10.37
CA ASN A 480 21.33 -41.98 11.43
C ASN A 480 20.74 -42.66 12.68
N TYR A 481 19.50 -43.14 12.61
CA TYR A 481 18.73 -43.62 13.76
C TYR A 481 18.21 -45.05 13.55
N LYS A 482 18.05 -45.78 14.66
CA LYS A 482 17.40 -47.09 14.71
C LYS A 482 16.10 -46.96 15.51
N GLU A 483 15.01 -47.50 14.99
CA GLU A 483 13.72 -47.53 15.68
C GLU A 483 13.78 -48.46 16.91
N VAL A 484 13.19 -48.02 18.01
CA VAL A 484 13.06 -48.78 19.26
C VAL A 484 11.65 -49.37 19.31
N PRO A 485 11.46 -50.61 19.81
CA PRO A 485 10.13 -51.23 19.89
C PRO A 485 9.13 -50.51 20.81
N LYS A 486 9.59 -49.56 21.63
CA LYS A 486 8.74 -48.76 22.51
C LYS A 486 8.10 -47.62 21.71
N LYS A 487 6.79 -47.45 21.86
CA LYS A 487 5.99 -46.39 21.23
C LYS A 487 5.28 -45.55 22.27
N ALA A 488 4.88 -44.33 21.91
CA ALA A 488 4.17 -43.41 22.79
C ALA A 488 3.07 -42.67 22.01
N ILE A 489 2.07 -42.14 22.71
CA ILE A 489 0.91 -41.47 22.16
C ILE A 489 1.18 -39.98 22.03
N PHE A 490 0.90 -39.37 20.88
CA PHE A 490 1.02 -37.92 20.70
C PHE A 490 0.00 -37.15 21.55
N LYS A 491 0.48 -36.14 22.30
CA LYS A 491 -0.40 -35.19 23.02
C LYS A 491 -0.33 -33.80 22.46
N SER A 492 0.85 -33.19 22.47
CA SER A 492 1.01 -31.84 21.96
C SER A 492 2.44 -31.53 21.55
N ILE A 493 2.58 -30.57 20.64
CA ILE A 493 3.85 -29.95 20.31
C ILE A 493 3.71 -28.43 20.34
N GLN A 494 4.61 -27.78 21.08
CA GLN A 494 4.79 -26.34 21.07
C GLN A 494 6.01 -26.01 20.22
N ILE A 495 5.92 -24.99 19.37
CA ILE A 495 7.04 -24.47 18.58
C ILE A 495 7.14 -22.96 18.70
N GLU A 496 8.37 -22.45 18.67
CA GLU A 496 8.69 -21.03 18.57
C GLU A 496 9.37 -20.77 17.22
N LEU A 497 8.81 -19.84 16.45
CA LEU A 497 9.35 -19.38 15.19
C LEU A 497 10.04 -18.04 15.39
N LEU A 498 11.26 -17.93 14.87
CA LEU A 498 12.01 -16.68 14.84
C LEU A 498 12.78 -16.59 13.53
N ASP A 499 12.60 -15.47 12.82
CA ASP A 499 13.14 -15.23 11.47
C ASP A 499 13.08 -16.51 10.59
N GLY A 500 11.96 -17.25 10.64
CA GLY A 500 11.68 -18.35 9.70
C GLY A 500 12.35 -19.66 10.03
N GLY A 501 12.99 -19.75 11.19
CA GLY A 501 13.39 -21.01 11.80
C GLY A 501 12.48 -21.38 12.97
N ILE A 502 12.18 -22.66 13.11
CA ILE A 502 11.73 -23.24 14.37
C ILE A 502 12.95 -23.26 15.29
N VAL A 503 12.99 -22.37 16.28
CA VAL A 503 14.15 -22.17 17.18
C VAL A 503 14.00 -22.87 18.52
N ASP A 504 12.77 -23.11 18.97
CA ASP A 504 12.44 -23.95 20.10
C ASP A 504 11.28 -24.88 19.72
N SER A 505 11.31 -26.08 20.24
CA SER A 505 10.19 -27.02 20.16
C SER A 505 10.15 -27.88 21.41
N ARG A 506 8.93 -28.15 21.87
CA ARG A 506 8.64 -28.97 23.05
C ARG A 506 7.51 -29.92 22.71
N LEU A 507 7.80 -31.21 22.74
CA LEU A 507 6.84 -32.27 22.45
C LEU A 507 6.50 -32.99 23.75
N ILE A 508 5.21 -33.26 23.92
CA ILE A 508 4.67 -34.10 24.99
C ILE A 508 4.09 -35.35 24.35
N LEU A 509 4.62 -36.51 24.76
CA LEU A 509 4.08 -37.82 24.44
C LEU A 509 3.57 -38.48 25.72
N GLU A 510 2.53 -39.29 25.62
CA GLU A 510 2.01 -40.11 26.73
C GLU A 510 2.38 -41.58 26.53
N SER A 511 2.65 -42.31 27.61
CA SER A 511 2.81 -43.76 27.55
C SER A 511 1.52 -44.45 27.08
N LEU A 512 1.64 -45.63 26.47
CA LEU A 512 0.48 -46.40 25.99
C LEU A 512 -0.51 -46.78 27.12
N ASP A 513 -0.05 -46.82 28.37
CA ASP A 513 -0.87 -47.10 29.55
C ASP A 513 -1.51 -45.84 30.17
N GLY A 514 -1.23 -44.66 29.62
CA GLY A 514 -1.79 -43.38 30.07
C GLY A 514 -1.26 -42.88 31.42
N LYS A 515 -0.12 -43.39 31.89
CA LYS A 515 0.38 -43.10 33.25
C LYS A 515 1.54 -42.12 33.29
N ILE A 516 2.17 -41.83 32.14
CA ILE A 516 3.46 -41.13 32.11
C ILE A 516 3.48 -40.17 30.91
N HIS A 517 3.91 -38.95 31.16
CA HIS A 517 4.25 -37.99 30.12
C HIS A 517 5.75 -37.97 29.88
N PHE A 518 6.16 -38.14 28.63
CA PHE A 518 7.52 -37.98 28.15
C PHE A 518 7.65 -36.62 27.46
N TYR A 519 8.65 -35.85 27.88
CA TYR A 519 8.96 -34.55 27.31
C TYR A 519 10.18 -34.66 26.40
N PHE A 520 10.06 -34.12 25.19
CA PHE A 520 11.14 -34.03 24.22
C PHE A 520 11.34 -32.59 23.77
N GLU A 521 12.57 -32.23 23.46
CA GLU A 521 12.94 -30.87 23.08
C GLU A 521 13.80 -30.84 21.82
N GLY A 522 13.54 -29.85 20.96
CA GLY A 522 14.44 -29.53 19.86
C GLY A 522 15.65 -28.77 20.39
N THR A 523 16.86 -29.23 20.06
CA THR A 523 18.11 -28.51 20.36
C THR A 523 18.61 -27.70 19.17
N ASP A 524 18.23 -28.10 17.96
CA ASP A 524 18.77 -27.55 16.73
C ASP A 524 17.65 -26.83 15.97
N PRO A 525 17.90 -25.59 15.47
CA PRO A 525 16.87 -24.87 14.75
C PRO A 525 16.60 -25.48 13.37
N VAL A 526 15.34 -25.48 12.96
CA VAL A 526 14.89 -26.02 11.67
C VAL A 526 14.30 -24.91 10.82
N SER A 527 14.92 -24.61 9.66
CA SER A 527 14.40 -23.61 8.72
C SER A 527 13.08 -24.07 8.08
N LEU A 528 12.05 -23.21 8.12
CA LEU A 528 10.74 -23.47 7.51
C LEU A 528 10.82 -23.53 5.98
N LEU A 529 11.55 -22.61 5.37
CA LEU A 529 11.71 -22.53 3.91
C LEU A 529 12.42 -23.76 3.32
N ASN A 530 13.13 -24.53 4.15
CA ASN A 530 13.84 -25.72 3.72
C ASN A 530 13.42 -26.95 4.53
N TYR A 531 12.23 -26.91 5.14
CA TYR A 531 11.76 -27.97 6.04
C TYR A 531 11.69 -29.33 5.32
N SER A 532 11.03 -29.35 4.15
CA SER A 532 10.82 -30.56 3.35
C SER A 532 12.11 -31.22 2.86
N ARG A 533 13.19 -30.46 2.62
CA ARG A 533 14.49 -31.03 2.24
C ARG A 533 15.34 -31.36 3.47
N ARG A 534 15.33 -30.52 4.51
CA ARG A 534 16.26 -30.66 5.65
C ARG A 534 15.77 -31.57 6.76
N SER A 535 14.49 -31.54 7.11
CA SER A 535 13.96 -32.33 8.21
C SER A 535 14.18 -33.84 7.98
N PRO A 536 13.86 -34.40 6.79
CA PRO A 536 14.09 -35.82 6.51
C PRO A 536 15.57 -36.18 6.27
N GLN A 537 16.32 -35.35 5.54
CA GLN A 537 17.67 -35.71 5.08
C GLN A 537 18.76 -35.56 6.15
N ARG A 538 18.57 -34.68 7.15
CA ARG A 538 19.59 -34.40 8.18
C ARG A 538 19.30 -35.04 9.53
N GLY A 539 18.20 -35.77 9.64
CA GLY A 539 17.81 -36.44 10.87
C GLY A 539 17.54 -35.45 12.01
N ALA A 540 16.84 -34.33 11.70
CA ALA A 540 16.41 -33.42 12.74
C ALA A 540 15.47 -34.19 13.69
N ALA A 541 15.85 -34.25 14.96
CA ALA A 541 15.12 -35.01 15.96
C ALA A 541 15.03 -34.22 17.27
N LEU A 542 13.94 -34.45 17.98
CA LEU A 542 13.69 -33.99 19.33
C LEU A 542 14.35 -34.97 20.29
N LYS A 543 15.10 -34.45 21.26
CA LYS A 543 15.81 -35.26 22.26
C LYS A 543 14.97 -35.38 23.51
N PHE A 544 15.01 -36.53 24.16
CA PHE A 544 14.39 -36.70 25.47
C PHE A 544 14.93 -35.68 26.47
N SER A 545 14.03 -35.05 27.21
CA SER A 545 14.34 -34.06 28.25
C SER A 545 14.09 -34.69 29.63
N HIS A 546 12.86 -35.06 29.91
CA HIS A 546 12.46 -35.68 31.18
C HIS A 546 11.11 -36.39 31.06
N TYR A 547 10.68 -37.06 32.12
CA TYR A 547 9.32 -37.62 32.21
C TYR A 547 8.64 -37.19 33.51
N VAL A 548 7.31 -37.22 33.50
CA VAL A 548 6.46 -36.97 34.67
C VAL A 548 5.52 -38.15 34.84
N SER A 549 5.56 -38.79 36.02
CA SER A 549 4.57 -39.82 36.37
C SER A 549 3.29 -39.15 36.83
N LEU A 550 2.16 -39.46 36.18
CA LEU A 550 0.85 -38.91 36.53
C LEU A 550 0.29 -39.53 37.82
N ASN A 551 0.73 -40.74 38.16
CA ASN A 551 0.22 -41.50 39.30
C ASN A 551 1.24 -41.66 40.44
N GLY A 552 2.49 -41.19 40.25
CA GLY A 552 3.56 -41.21 41.28
C GLY A 552 4.33 -42.52 41.43
N ASP A 553 3.87 -43.62 40.86
CA ASP A 553 4.40 -44.97 41.18
C ASP A 553 5.52 -45.48 40.25
N ASN A 554 5.77 -44.83 39.11
CA ASN A 554 6.68 -45.34 38.08
C ASN A 554 8.00 -44.56 38.04
N ILE A 555 9.11 -45.22 38.37
CA ILE A 555 10.47 -44.68 38.24
C ILE A 555 11.19 -45.40 37.08
N TYR A 556 11.44 -44.68 36.00
CA TYR A 556 12.29 -45.17 34.90
C TYR A 556 13.78 -44.91 35.16
N ASN A 557 14.62 -45.73 34.53
CA ASN A 557 16.06 -45.46 34.45
C ASN A 557 16.32 -44.28 33.48
N ASN A 558 16.64 -43.11 34.02
CA ASN A 558 16.90 -41.89 33.25
C ASN A 558 17.98 -42.08 32.17
N GLN A 559 19.06 -42.83 32.47
CA GLN A 559 20.18 -43.01 31.54
C GLN A 559 19.79 -43.73 30.25
N ALA A 560 18.79 -44.60 30.31
CA ALA A 560 18.28 -45.24 29.10
C ALA A 560 17.46 -44.23 28.28
N LEU A 561 16.58 -43.48 28.94
CA LEU A 561 15.67 -42.54 28.28
C LEU A 561 16.39 -41.35 27.63
N GLU A 562 17.53 -40.91 28.16
CA GLU A 562 18.36 -39.82 27.61
C GLU A 562 18.77 -40.04 26.14
N GLU A 563 18.84 -41.30 25.69
CA GLU A 563 19.17 -41.63 24.30
C GLU A 563 17.97 -41.62 23.35
N LEU A 564 16.75 -41.50 23.87
CA LEU A 564 15.55 -41.48 23.05
C LEU A 564 15.46 -40.21 22.22
N ARG A 565 14.99 -40.40 20.99
CA ARG A 565 14.79 -39.37 19.97
C ARG A 565 13.42 -39.56 19.32
N VAL A 566 12.83 -38.46 18.87
CA VAL A 566 11.64 -38.45 18.02
C VAL A 566 11.96 -37.63 16.78
N ARG A 567 11.72 -38.15 15.58
CA ARG A 567 12.00 -37.36 14.35
C ARG A 567 10.96 -36.25 14.24
N TYR A 568 11.40 -35.07 13.80
CA TYR A 568 10.50 -33.93 13.61
C TYR A 568 9.33 -34.30 12.69
N THR A 569 9.59 -34.94 11.54
CA THR A 569 8.57 -35.33 10.54
C THR A 569 7.47 -36.25 11.07
N ASP A 570 7.73 -36.98 12.15
CA ASP A 570 6.73 -37.89 12.72
C ASP A 570 5.70 -37.16 13.58
N VAL A 571 6.05 -35.97 14.11
CA VAL A 571 5.19 -35.19 15.04
C VAL A 571 4.83 -33.79 14.54
N LEU A 572 5.55 -33.30 13.54
CA LEU A 572 5.35 -32.02 12.90
C LEU A 572 5.87 -32.11 11.47
N ASP A 573 5.00 -31.99 10.47
CA ASP A 573 5.41 -31.79 9.10
C ASP A 573 5.06 -30.37 8.65
N TYR A 574 5.84 -29.79 7.75
CA TYR A 574 5.58 -28.46 7.23
C TYR A 574 5.72 -28.43 5.72
N HIS A 575 4.63 -28.06 5.06
CA HIS A 575 4.53 -27.92 3.61
C HIS A 575 4.51 -26.41 3.27
N PRO A 576 5.65 -25.82 2.85
CA PRO A 576 5.69 -24.41 2.48
C PRO A 576 4.91 -24.16 1.18
N ASN A 577 4.19 -23.04 1.11
CA ASN A 577 3.64 -22.57 -0.16
C ASN A 577 4.73 -21.80 -0.93
N ALA A 578 5.10 -22.32 -2.10
CA ALA A 578 6.15 -21.73 -2.94
C ALA A 578 5.78 -20.31 -3.40
N GLY A 579 6.78 -19.42 -3.47
CA GLY A 579 6.67 -18.10 -4.09
C GLY A 579 6.45 -16.93 -3.14
N ASN A 580 6.14 -17.16 -1.86
CA ASN A 580 5.87 -16.05 -0.94
C ASN A 580 7.11 -15.50 -0.22
N ASN A 581 8.22 -16.25 -0.11
CA ASN A 581 9.50 -15.91 0.58
C ASN A 581 9.40 -15.18 1.94
N TYR A 582 8.19 -15.06 2.47
CA TYR A 582 7.87 -14.47 3.75
C TYR A 582 8.20 -15.47 4.83
N VAL A 583 8.70 -14.91 5.92
CA VAL A 583 9.30 -15.64 7.02
C VAL A 583 8.63 -15.14 8.30
N PRO A 584 7.81 -15.97 8.99
CA PRO A 584 7.26 -15.60 10.28
C PRO A 584 8.38 -15.26 11.26
N ASP A 585 8.22 -14.15 11.98
CA ASP A 585 9.14 -13.75 13.04
C ASP A 585 8.40 -13.61 14.37
N ASP A 586 9.03 -14.11 15.43
CA ASP A 586 8.64 -13.95 16.83
C ASP A 586 7.20 -14.42 17.17
N VAL A 587 6.82 -15.61 16.70
CA VAL A 587 5.51 -16.25 16.95
C VAL A 587 5.66 -17.64 17.54
N SER A 588 4.76 -18.01 18.45
CA SER A 588 4.73 -19.35 19.07
C SER A 588 3.39 -20.04 18.82
N TYR A 589 3.44 -21.32 18.44
CA TYR A 589 2.25 -22.15 18.27
C TYR A 589 2.26 -23.31 19.26
N THR A 590 1.07 -23.71 19.69
CA THR A 590 0.86 -24.96 20.43
C THR A 590 -0.19 -25.76 19.67
N PHE A 591 0.15 -27.01 19.37
CA PHE A 591 -0.65 -27.93 18.58
C PHE A 591 -0.95 -29.20 19.39
N PRO A 592 -2.18 -29.75 19.35
CA PRO A 592 -3.37 -29.14 18.76
C PRO A 592 -3.75 -27.83 19.47
N SER A 593 -4.54 -26.98 18.81
CA SER A 593 -5.06 -25.78 19.47
C SER A 593 -6.06 -26.19 20.56
N LYS A 594 -6.28 -25.34 21.58
CA LYS A 594 -7.19 -25.65 22.71
C LYS A 594 -8.68 -25.58 22.32
N GLU A 595 -9.02 -25.64 21.04
CA GLU A 595 -10.42 -25.66 20.59
C GLU A 595 -10.98 -27.09 20.68
N ASP A 596 -12.07 -27.26 21.44
CA ASP A 596 -12.63 -28.56 21.90
C ASP A 596 -12.98 -29.57 20.79
N ASP A 597 -13.15 -29.11 19.55
CA ASP A 597 -13.49 -29.93 18.39
C ASP A 597 -12.24 -30.46 17.64
N GLU A 598 -11.11 -29.78 17.74
CA GLU A 598 -9.85 -30.20 17.09
C GLU A 598 -9.13 -31.32 17.87
N GLU A 599 -9.28 -31.30 19.20
CA GLU A 599 -8.56 -32.21 20.10
C GLU A 599 -8.95 -33.68 19.85
N LYS A 600 -10.17 -33.95 19.36
CA LYS A 600 -10.76 -35.29 19.21
C LYS A 600 -10.60 -35.92 17.82
N THR A 601 -9.97 -35.23 16.87
CA THR A 601 -9.86 -35.73 15.47
C THR A 601 -8.79 -36.82 15.36
N LYS A 602 -9.18 -38.05 15.01
CA LYS A 602 -8.27 -39.23 14.88
C LYS A 602 -7.37 -39.24 13.63
N LYS A 603 -7.62 -38.38 12.64
CA LYS A 603 -6.77 -38.25 11.44
C LYS A 603 -5.67 -37.21 11.68
N ARG A 604 -4.58 -37.23 10.89
CA ARG A 604 -3.61 -36.11 10.86
C ARG A 604 -4.34 -34.79 10.71
N ARG A 605 -3.90 -33.80 11.48
CA ARG A 605 -4.50 -32.47 11.59
C ARG A 605 -3.62 -31.48 10.84
N SER A 606 -4.23 -30.62 10.04
CA SER A 606 -3.52 -29.65 9.18
C SER A 606 -3.87 -28.23 9.60
N TYR A 607 -2.85 -27.41 9.84
CA TYR A 607 -2.96 -26.04 10.30
C TYR A 607 -2.33 -25.10 9.27
N GLN A 608 -3.13 -24.23 8.67
CA GLN A 608 -2.63 -23.24 7.72
C GLN A 608 -2.01 -22.06 8.47
N ILE A 609 -0.81 -21.68 8.08
CA ILE A 609 -0.13 -20.49 8.60
C ILE A 609 -0.56 -19.30 7.75
N ILE A 610 -1.50 -18.49 8.25
CA ILE A 610 -2.04 -17.35 7.52
C ILE A 610 -1.47 -16.04 8.10
N ASN A 611 -0.78 -15.27 7.26
CA ASN A 611 -0.45 -13.88 7.54
C ASN A 611 -1.61 -12.97 7.11
N ASN A 612 -2.08 -12.09 7.98
CA ASN A 612 -3.12 -11.10 7.68
C ASN A 612 -2.51 -9.79 7.12
N SER A 613 -1.47 -9.88 6.28
CA SER A 613 -0.84 -8.73 5.64
C SER A 613 -0.28 -9.12 4.26
N HIS A 614 -0.53 -8.26 3.25
CA HIS A 614 0.06 -8.34 1.90
C HIS A 614 1.57 -8.07 1.86
N LEU A 615 2.16 -7.61 2.96
CA LEU A 615 3.59 -7.32 3.00
C LEU A 615 4.40 -8.62 3.04
N GLN A 616 5.05 -8.91 1.91
CA GLN A 616 6.01 -10.01 1.77
C GLN A 616 7.22 -9.85 2.70
N ASN A 617 7.48 -8.64 3.22
CA ASN A 617 8.61 -8.29 4.07
C ASN A 617 8.13 -7.48 5.28
N VAL A 618 8.84 -7.58 6.40
CA VAL A 618 8.52 -6.80 7.60
C VAL A 618 8.92 -5.34 7.36
N LEU A 619 7.93 -4.44 7.44
CA LEU A 619 8.13 -2.99 7.34
C LEU A 619 8.01 -2.37 8.73
N ASP A 620 9.09 -1.79 9.20
CA ASP A 620 9.21 -1.09 10.48
C ASP A 620 9.22 0.42 10.24
N ILE A 621 8.20 1.12 10.75
CA ILE A 621 8.08 2.57 10.70
C ILE A 621 8.20 3.11 12.13
N ARG A 622 9.11 4.05 12.34
CA ARG A 622 9.36 4.68 13.63
C ARG A 622 9.19 6.18 13.54
N THR A 623 8.62 6.77 14.59
CA THR A 623 8.56 8.21 14.79
C THR A 623 9.09 8.52 16.18
N TYR A 624 10.09 9.39 16.26
CA TYR A 624 10.76 9.68 17.52
C TYR A 624 11.25 11.11 17.58
N THR A 625 11.54 11.54 18.81
CA THR A 625 12.13 12.84 19.13
C THR A 625 13.38 12.62 19.96
N ASP A 626 14.36 13.52 19.82
CA ASP A 626 15.57 13.51 20.62
C ASP A 626 15.44 14.47 21.80
N PHE A 627 15.48 13.95 23.03
CA PHE A 627 15.40 14.77 24.23
C PHE A 627 16.59 15.70 24.40
N ILE A 628 17.77 15.32 23.90
CA ILE A 628 18.95 16.18 24.02
C ILE A 628 18.80 17.39 23.09
N GLY A 629 18.23 17.21 21.89
CA GLY A 629 17.91 18.32 20.99
C GLY A 629 16.67 19.13 21.40
N LEU A 630 15.72 18.54 22.12
CA LEU A 630 14.54 19.25 22.63
C LEU A 630 14.82 20.11 23.86
N PHE A 631 15.68 19.64 24.76
CA PHE A 631 15.92 20.27 26.06
C PHE A 631 17.31 20.86 26.23
N GLY A 632 18.25 20.55 25.34
CA GLY A 632 19.60 21.10 25.31
C GLY A 632 19.85 21.90 24.04
N ASP A 633 21.03 22.53 23.99
CA ASP A 633 21.49 23.34 22.84
C ASP A 633 22.20 22.47 21.77
N GLU A 634 21.93 21.17 21.75
CA GLU A 634 22.57 20.24 20.80
C GLU A 634 21.75 20.18 19.52
N ALA A 635 22.44 20.15 18.37
CA ALA A 635 21.82 20.30 17.05
C ALA A 635 21.19 19.00 16.51
N ASN A 636 20.57 18.22 17.40
CA ASN A 636 19.94 16.96 17.08
C ASN A 636 18.57 17.14 16.39
N GLY A 637 18.10 16.09 15.72
CA GLY A 637 16.79 16.07 15.09
C GLY A 637 15.65 16.20 16.11
N LEU A 638 14.91 17.31 16.08
CA LEU A 638 13.73 17.57 16.91
C LEU A 638 12.65 16.50 16.67
N PHE A 639 12.46 16.11 15.42
CA PHE A 639 11.50 15.10 15.02
C PHE A 639 12.08 14.25 13.89
N GLN A 640 12.02 12.93 14.06
CA GLN A 640 12.62 11.99 13.13
C GLN A 640 11.61 10.90 12.74
N ILE A 641 11.59 10.58 11.46
CA ILE A 641 10.84 9.44 10.91
C ILE A 641 11.86 8.47 10.31
N GLU A 642 11.74 7.19 10.64
CA GLU A 642 12.58 6.12 10.12
C GLU A 642 11.69 5.03 9.53
N GLY A 643 11.96 4.64 8.29
CA GLY A 643 11.36 3.48 7.63
C GLY A 643 12.44 2.45 7.35
N LYS A 644 12.23 1.20 7.77
CA LYS A 644 13.15 0.08 7.57
C LYS A 644 12.38 -1.13 7.08
N ALA A 645 12.92 -1.87 6.13
CA ALA A 645 12.32 -3.12 5.68
C ALA A 645 13.33 -4.26 5.76
N ASP A 646 12.91 -5.48 6.10
CA ASP A 646 13.78 -6.66 6.19
C ASP A 646 13.53 -7.61 5.00
N PHE A 647 14.54 -7.82 4.16
CA PHE A 647 14.49 -8.75 3.03
C PHE A 647 15.37 -9.98 3.32
N PHE A 648 14.77 -11.16 3.41
CA PHE A 648 15.48 -12.41 3.66
C PHE A 648 16.13 -12.94 2.38
N ILE A 649 17.46 -13.10 2.39
CA ILE A 649 18.23 -13.58 1.23
C ILE A 649 18.54 -15.07 1.40
N HIS A 650 19.16 -15.43 2.52
CA HIS A 650 19.55 -16.80 2.82
C HIS A 650 19.25 -17.14 4.29
N PRO A 651 17.96 -17.27 4.68
CA PRO A 651 17.54 -17.55 6.06
C PRO A 651 17.75 -19.02 6.47
N PHE A 652 18.79 -19.67 5.94
CA PHE A 652 19.10 -21.06 6.21
C PHE A 652 20.29 -21.17 7.17
N ASN A 653 20.12 -21.95 8.23
CA ASN A 653 21.19 -22.22 9.20
C ASN A 653 22.23 -23.24 8.68
N PHE A 654 23.42 -23.26 9.26
CA PHE A 654 24.33 -24.40 9.08
C PHE A 654 23.80 -25.64 9.82
N SER A 655 24.10 -26.82 9.29
CA SER A 655 23.56 -28.09 9.80
C SER A 655 23.78 -28.23 11.31
N LYS A 656 22.71 -28.45 12.08
CA LYS A 656 22.72 -28.62 13.54
C LYS A 656 23.31 -27.44 14.33
N THR A 657 23.22 -26.23 13.79
CA THR A 657 23.69 -25.02 14.48
C THR A 657 22.67 -23.91 14.40
N SER A 658 22.75 -22.96 15.33
CA SER A 658 22.02 -21.70 15.29
C SER A 658 22.82 -20.60 14.59
N ILE A 659 23.60 -20.96 13.57
CA ILE A 659 24.47 -20.04 12.82
C ILE A 659 23.86 -19.79 11.44
N TYR A 660 23.76 -18.53 11.05
CA TYR A 660 23.23 -18.04 9.78
C TYR A 660 24.26 -17.15 9.10
N ILE A 661 24.39 -17.29 7.78
CA ILE A 661 25.26 -16.43 6.95
C ILE A 661 24.39 -15.74 5.90
N PHE A 662 24.65 -14.46 5.66
CA PHE A 662 23.92 -13.62 4.68
C PHE A 662 22.39 -13.71 4.83
N LYS A 663 21.92 -13.69 6.08
CA LYS A 663 20.53 -14.02 6.41
C LYS A 663 19.55 -13.05 5.76
N LYS A 664 19.80 -11.74 5.91
CA LYS A 664 18.92 -10.68 5.42
C LYS A 664 19.67 -9.39 5.11
N VAL A 665 19.06 -8.57 4.27
CA VAL A 665 19.46 -7.18 4.00
C VAL A 665 18.31 -6.28 4.43
N SER A 666 18.64 -5.23 5.17
CA SER A 666 17.68 -4.28 5.72
C SER A 666 17.93 -2.88 5.17
N PRO A 667 17.32 -2.48 4.03
CA PRO A 667 17.27 -1.08 3.64
C PRO A 667 16.55 -0.24 4.68
N TYR A 668 17.02 0.99 4.87
CA TYR A 668 16.38 1.97 5.72
C TYR A 668 16.49 3.37 5.12
N VAL A 669 15.54 4.22 5.50
CA VAL A 669 15.54 5.65 5.25
C VAL A 669 15.15 6.36 6.54
N ARG A 670 15.86 7.41 6.88
CA ARG A 670 15.62 8.25 8.04
C ARG A 670 15.58 9.70 7.60
N TYR A 671 14.51 10.39 7.95
CA TYR A 671 14.36 11.83 7.76
C TYR A 671 14.39 12.51 9.12
N SER A 672 15.18 13.56 9.24
CA SER A 672 15.30 14.37 10.45
C SER A 672 14.87 15.80 10.16
N ARG A 673 13.92 16.30 10.94
CA ARG A 673 13.62 17.73 11.01
C ARG A 673 14.45 18.35 12.13
N LEU A 674 15.33 19.26 11.73
CA LEU A 674 16.18 20.07 12.62
C LEU A 674 15.50 21.42 12.89
N ASP A 675 15.96 22.13 13.92
CA ASP A 675 15.56 23.54 14.10
C ASP A 675 16.09 24.40 12.94
N LYS A 676 15.44 25.53 12.65
CA LYS A 676 15.82 26.43 11.56
C LYS A 676 17.23 26.99 11.71
N GLU A 677 17.66 27.23 12.95
CA GLU A 677 18.99 27.78 13.27
C GLU A 677 20.08 26.70 13.19
N ASP A 678 19.70 25.42 13.30
CA ASP A 678 20.62 24.28 13.33
C ASP A 678 20.54 23.35 12.11
N ASN A 679 19.72 23.68 11.12
CA ASN A 679 19.52 22.83 9.96
C ASN A 679 20.68 22.85 8.94
N PHE A 680 21.79 23.52 9.27
CA PHE A 680 22.98 23.62 8.43
C PHE A 680 24.29 23.50 9.22
N VAL A 681 25.35 23.06 8.54
CA VAL A 681 26.74 23.16 8.98
C VAL A 681 27.37 24.39 8.34
N GLU A 682 28.03 25.23 9.12
CA GLU A 682 28.71 26.40 8.57
C GLU A 682 30.10 26.03 8.01
N ALA A 683 30.36 26.45 6.79
CA ALA A 683 31.67 26.45 6.16
C ALA A 683 32.33 27.82 6.39
N LEU A 684 33.51 27.80 7.00
CA LEU A 684 34.28 28.98 7.38
C LEU A 684 35.23 29.38 6.24
N PRO A 685 35.43 30.67 5.95
CA PRO A 685 36.41 31.10 4.96
C PRO A 685 37.82 30.74 5.42
N LEU A 686 38.64 30.21 4.50
CA LEU A 686 40.04 29.90 4.75
C LEU A 686 40.86 31.19 4.85
N PRO A 687 41.58 31.44 5.96
CA PRO A 687 42.48 32.58 6.07
C PRO A 687 43.77 32.29 5.29
N LEU A 688 43.73 32.38 3.96
CA LEU A 688 44.94 32.33 3.13
C LEU A 688 45.38 33.75 2.78
N PRO A 689 46.60 34.17 3.14
CA PRO A 689 47.18 35.40 2.61
C PRO A 689 47.67 35.10 1.19
N LEU A 690 46.76 35.16 0.21
CA LEU A 690 47.13 35.10 -1.20
C LEU A 690 47.37 36.52 -1.73
N PRO A 691 48.38 36.73 -2.59
CA PRO A 691 48.61 38.03 -3.22
C PRO A 691 47.39 38.42 -4.06
N ASP A 692 47.05 39.71 -4.01
CA ASP A 692 45.82 40.41 -4.48
C ASP A 692 45.22 40.04 -5.87
N SER A 693 45.86 39.15 -6.64
CA SER A 693 45.43 38.72 -7.97
C SER A 693 44.71 37.37 -8.03
N LEU A 694 44.56 36.63 -6.91
CA LEU A 694 43.91 35.31 -6.87
C LEU A 694 43.14 35.12 -5.53
N ASN A 695 42.16 35.99 -5.26
CA ASN A 695 41.17 35.74 -4.21
C ASN A 695 40.23 34.63 -4.67
N LEU A 696 40.57 33.38 -4.35
CA LEU A 696 39.62 32.28 -4.38
C LEU A 696 39.00 32.20 -2.98
N ASP A 697 37.74 32.59 -2.85
CA ASP A 697 36.96 32.49 -1.60
C ASP A 697 36.72 31.01 -1.28
N LEU A 698 37.73 30.33 -0.76
CA LEU A 698 37.66 28.91 -0.38
C LEU A 698 37.10 28.81 1.04
N TYR A 699 36.16 27.89 1.23
CA TYR A 699 35.51 27.63 2.51
C TYR A 699 35.81 26.20 2.98
N GLU A 700 36.06 26.02 4.29
CA GLU A 700 36.30 24.71 4.90
C GLU A 700 35.43 24.50 6.15
N PHE A 701 35.20 23.22 6.50
CA PHE A 701 34.53 22.84 7.76
C PHE A 701 35.18 21.59 8.37
N GLU A 702 36.49 21.42 8.16
CA GLU A 702 37.26 20.27 8.67
C GLU A 702 37.11 20.10 10.19
N ASN A 703 37.16 21.22 10.93
CA ASN A 703 36.99 21.25 12.40
C ASN A 703 35.54 20.96 12.86
N ARG A 704 34.61 20.78 11.93
CA ARG A 704 33.18 20.49 12.18
C ARG A 704 32.70 19.28 11.37
N LYS A 705 33.60 18.41 10.91
CA LYS A 705 33.27 17.25 10.06
C LYS A 705 32.27 16.29 10.73
N LEU A 706 32.28 16.17 12.07
CA LEU A 706 31.33 15.31 12.78
C LEU A 706 29.90 15.88 12.72
N SER A 707 29.77 17.21 12.70
CA SER A 707 28.47 17.90 12.58
C SER A 707 27.77 17.61 11.26
N ILE A 708 28.50 17.15 10.23
CA ILE A 708 27.90 16.67 8.98
C ILE A 708 26.95 15.49 9.26
N LEU A 709 27.33 14.58 10.16
CA LEU A 709 26.53 13.41 10.51
C LEU A 709 25.44 13.76 11.54
N GLU A 710 25.73 14.67 12.47
CA GLU A 710 24.79 15.14 13.48
C GLU A 710 23.59 15.87 12.84
N LYS A 711 23.88 16.83 11.95
CA LYS A 711 22.91 17.69 11.26
C LYS A 711 22.38 17.10 9.95
N THR A 712 22.42 15.77 9.81
CA THR A 712 21.89 15.08 8.62
C THR A 712 20.37 15.19 8.54
N ASN A 713 19.85 15.75 7.43
CA ASN A 713 18.42 15.88 7.18
C ASN A 713 17.79 14.61 6.60
N LEU A 714 18.57 13.85 5.82
CA LEU A 714 18.17 12.62 5.18
C LEU A 714 19.31 11.62 5.22
N GLU A 715 19.06 10.46 5.81
CA GLU A 715 19.94 9.30 5.74
C GLU A 715 19.20 8.17 5.03
N MET A 716 19.88 7.47 4.14
CA MET A 716 19.40 6.23 3.53
C MET A 716 20.51 5.22 3.49
N GLY A 717 20.19 3.93 3.61
CA GLY A 717 21.24 2.93 3.69
C GLY A 717 20.73 1.51 3.67
N PHE A 718 21.68 0.60 3.84
CA PHE A 718 21.44 -0.84 3.91
C PHE A 718 22.26 -1.44 5.04
N ASN A 719 21.64 -2.31 5.83
CA ASN A 719 22.33 -3.14 6.79
C ASN A 719 22.30 -4.59 6.31
N THR A 720 23.44 -5.11 5.89
CA THR A 720 23.56 -6.50 5.44
C THR A 720 23.99 -7.38 6.60
N ASN A 721 23.12 -8.27 7.07
CA ASN A 721 23.46 -9.24 8.11
C ASN A 721 24.37 -10.33 7.51
N PHE A 722 25.65 -10.26 7.82
CA PHE A 722 26.66 -11.18 7.30
C PHE A 722 26.68 -12.48 8.10
N PHE A 723 26.61 -12.38 9.43
CA PHE A 723 26.69 -13.53 10.34
C PHE A 723 25.76 -13.31 11.52
N GLN A 724 24.85 -14.24 11.80
CA GLN A 724 24.02 -14.19 12.98
C GLN A 724 24.06 -15.53 13.69
N PHE A 725 24.22 -15.51 15.01
CA PHE A 725 24.30 -16.74 15.78
C PHE A 725 23.77 -16.62 17.20
N ARG A 726 23.48 -17.78 17.78
CA ARG A 726 23.18 -17.99 19.19
C ARG A 726 24.03 -19.15 19.70
N PHE A 727 24.79 -18.93 20.78
CA PHE A 727 25.74 -19.93 21.30
C PHE A 727 25.06 -21.19 21.85
N ALA A 728 23.93 -21.03 22.53
CA ALA A 728 23.15 -22.12 23.11
C ALA A 728 21.67 -21.74 23.13
N LYS A 729 20.77 -22.72 23.10
CA LYS A 729 19.32 -22.50 23.05
C LYS A 729 18.81 -21.67 24.24
N GLU A 730 19.40 -21.87 25.40
CA GLU A 730 19.05 -21.25 26.68
C GLU A 730 19.44 -19.76 26.72
N ILE A 731 20.37 -19.35 25.87
CA ILE A 731 20.87 -17.98 25.81
C ILE A 731 19.80 -17.08 25.19
N PRO A 732 19.30 -16.07 25.93
CA PRO A 732 18.14 -15.28 25.53
C PRO A 732 18.44 -14.21 24.48
N PHE A 733 19.68 -14.12 23.99
CA PHE A 733 20.10 -13.09 23.04
C PHE A 733 20.64 -13.67 21.73
N TRP A 734 20.51 -12.89 20.66
CA TRP A 734 21.15 -13.13 19.37
C TRP A 734 22.33 -12.18 19.20
N ILE A 735 23.41 -12.69 18.61
CA ILE A 735 24.53 -11.86 18.18
C ILE A 735 24.49 -11.78 16.66
N SER A 736 24.55 -10.57 16.11
CA SER A 736 24.62 -10.32 14.67
C SER A 736 25.84 -9.50 14.34
N LEU A 737 26.58 -9.91 13.32
CA LEU A 737 27.61 -9.12 12.64
C LEU A 737 27.04 -8.67 11.30
N TYR A 738 27.15 -7.38 11.01
CA TYR A 738 26.55 -6.78 9.82
C TYR A 738 27.47 -5.75 9.19
N VAL A 739 27.24 -5.49 7.91
CA VAL A 739 27.91 -4.46 7.14
C VAL A 739 26.91 -3.33 6.90
N PRO A 740 27.05 -2.19 7.60
CA PRO A 740 26.23 -1.01 7.33
C PRO A 740 26.81 -0.20 6.17
N LEU A 741 25.94 0.16 5.24
CA LEU A 741 26.14 1.17 4.20
C LEU A 741 25.16 2.32 4.46
N SER A 742 25.63 3.56 4.40
CA SER A 742 24.79 4.73 4.68
C SER A 742 25.15 5.88 3.75
N TYR A 743 24.15 6.64 3.33
CA TYR A 743 24.27 7.83 2.52
C TYR A 743 23.54 8.96 3.24
N HIS A 744 24.26 10.02 3.56
CA HIS A 744 23.81 11.16 4.36
C HIS A 744 23.72 12.39 3.46
N VAL A 745 22.68 13.17 3.65
CA VAL A 745 22.52 14.51 3.07
C VAL A 745 22.42 15.51 4.21
N THR A 746 23.20 16.57 4.10
CA THR A 746 23.32 17.63 5.12
C THR A 746 23.37 18.97 4.40
N ASN A 747 22.69 19.97 4.93
CA ASN A 747 22.80 21.31 4.37
C ASN A 747 24.08 21.98 4.89
N VAL A 748 24.79 22.66 4.02
CA VAL A 748 25.96 23.48 4.36
C VAL A 748 25.68 24.92 3.97
N LYS A 749 25.99 25.85 4.88
CA LYS A 749 25.88 27.29 4.67
C LYS A 749 27.28 27.90 4.69
N ARG A 750 27.60 28.80 3.76
CA ARG A 750 28.86 29.53 3.76
C ARG A 750 28.74 30.73 4.71
N GLN A 751 29.74 30.96 5.55
CA GLN A 751 29.79 32.17 6.38
C GLN A 751 30.41 33.31 5.58
N VAL A 752 29.59 34.21 5.05
CA VAL A 752 30.06 35.41 4.35
C VAL A 752 30.34 36.51 5.38
N PRO A 753 31.51 37.17 5.37
CA PRO A 753 31.79 38.31 6.23
C PRO A 753 30.76 39.44 6.04
N GLU A 754 30.33 40.07 7.14
CA GLU A 754 29.26 41.09 7.16
C GLU A 754 29.52 42.33 6.26
N GLU A 755 30.75 42.52 5.77
CA GLU A 755 31.15 43.70 4.97
C GLU A 755 30.97 43.52 3.44
N GLU A 756 30.68 42.30 2.94
CA GLU A 756 30.47 42.01 1.51
C GLU A 756 29.04 41.54 1.18
N THR A 757 28.03 42.35 1.52
CA THR A 757 26.64 42.10 1.12
C THR A 757 26.31 42.76 -0.23
N VAL A 758 26.95 42.32 -1.31
CA VAL A 758 26.55 42.72 -2.68
C VAL A 758 26.37 41.46 -3.54
N ASP A 759 25.09 41.14 -3.79
CA ASP A 759 24.56 40.27 -4.85
C ASP A 759 24.77 38.74 -4.82
N PHE A 760 25.40 38.14 -3.80
CA PHE A 760 25.31 36.69 -3.59
C PHE A 760 24.16 36.34 -2.64
N ASP A 761 23.28 35.42 -3.04
CA ASP A 761 22.25 34.81 -2.18
C ASP A 761 22.95 34.06 -1.03
N ALA A 762 23.31 34.78 0.04
CA ALA A 762 23.97 34.28 1.25
C ALA A 762 23.14 33.22 2.01
N ASP A 763 21.93 32.95 1.54
CA ASP A 763 21.01 31.94 2.06
C ASP A 763 20.92 30.66 1.21
N GLU A 764 21.75 30.51 0.15
CA GLU A 764 21.74 29.28 -0.64
C GLU A 764 22.39 28.12 0.12
N LEU A 765 21.53 27.23 0.65
CA LEU A 765 21.93 25.99 1.32
C LEU A 765 22.46 24.98 0.30
N ILE A 766 23.67 24.51 0.51
CA ILE A 766 24.33 23.52 -0.35
C ILE A 766 24.09 22.13 0.22
N ASN A 767 23.54 21.21 -0.59
CA ASN A 767 23.33 19.83 -0.19
C ASN A 767 24.66 19.04 -0.22
N PHE A 768 25.29 18.90 0.93
CA PHE A 768 26.49 18.11 1.12
C PHE A 768 26.14 16.64 1.37
N ARG A 769 26.83 15.74 0.68
CA ARG A 769 26.50 14.31 0.58
C ARG A 769 27.69 13.48 1.01
N THR A 770 27.43 12.54 1.91
CA THR A 770 28.47 11.70 2.51
C THR A 770 28.07 10.23 2.44
N PHE A 771 28.96 9.39 1.95
CA PHE A 771 28.78 7.93 1.92
C PHE A 771 29.62 7.27 3.01
N GLY A 772 28.99 6.40 3.79
CA GLY A 772 29.58 5.65 4.89
C GLY A 772 29.53 4.15 4.63
N VAL A 773 30.64 3.47 4.91
CA VAL A 773 30.76 2.00 4.91
C VAL A 773 31.43 1.56 6.20
N GLY A 774 30.95 0.47 6.78
CA GLY A 774 31.50 0.00 8.05
C GLY A 774 31.27 -1.46 8.35
N ILE A 775 31.52 -1.79 9.60
CA ILE A 775 31.19 -3.08 10.23
C ILE A 775 30.49 -2.82 11.55
N GLY A 776 29.52 -3.66 11.89
CA GLY A 776 28.74 -3.55 13.12
C GLY A 776 28.53 -4.90 13.77
N ALA A 777 28.37 -4.88 15.08
CA ALA A 777 27.95 -6.01 15.90
C ALA A 777 26.76 -5.57 16.75
N SER A 778 25.72 -6.41 16.84
CA SER A 778 24.56 -6.15 17.69
C SER A 778 24.17 -7.36 18.51
N ILE A 779 23.72 -7.11 19.73
CA ILE A 779 23.15 -8.08 20.66
C ILE A 779 21.68 -7.73 20.85
N GLU A 780 20.79 -8.67 20.56
CA GLU A 780 19.34 -8.47 20.68
C GLU A 780 18.75 -9.46 21.69
N LEU A 781 18.09 -8.94 22.73
CA LEU A 781 17.47 -9.68 23.83
C LEU A 781 15.94 -9.48 23.76
N LYS A 782 15.18 -10.53 23.42
CA LYS A 782 13.70 -10.46 23.25
C LYS A 782 12.88 -11.12 24.38
N ARG A 783 13.51 -11.71 25.41
CA ARG A 783 12.87 -12.70 26.31
C ARG A 783 11.97 -12.12 27.43
N LEU A 784 11.93 -10.81 27.66
CA LEU A 784 11.04 -10.25 28.69
C LEU A 784 9.65 -10.06 28.06
N ASN A 785 8.59 -10.63 28.65
CA ASN A 785 7.23 -10.70 28.07
C ASN A 785 6.82 -9.48 27.23
N ASN A 786 7.09 -8.28 27.75
CA ASN A 786 6.72 -7.03 27.10
C ASN A 786 7.91 -6.09 26.85
N PHE A 787 9.14 -6.51 27.11
CA PHE A 787 10.34 -5.67 26.95
C PHE A 787 11.39 -6.35 26.08
N GLY A 788 12.12 -5.55 25.32
CA GLY A 788 13.34 -6.02 24.68
C GLY A 788 14.45 -4.99 24.79
N LEU A 789 15.67 -5.48 24.57
CA LEU A 789 16.90 -4.70 24.62
C LEU A 789 17.73 -5.01 23.38
N ASN A 790 18.20 -3.98 22.70
CA ASN A 790 19.14 -4.07 21.60
C ASN A 790 20.37 -3.22 21.90
N VAL A 791 21.55 -3.82 21.86
CA VAL A 791 22.82 -3.12 22.05
C VAL A 791 23.68 -3.33 20.82
N GLY A 792 24.11 -2.25 20.18
CA GLY A 792 24.90 -2.25 18.96
C GLY A 792 26.21 -1.49 19.12
N PHE A 793 27.24 -1.95 18.41
CA PHE A 793 28.52 -1.29 18.23
C PHE A 793 28.84 -1.23 16.74
N GLU A 794 29.20 -0.07 16.22
CA GLU A 794 29.54 0.12 14.80
C GLU A 794 30.85 0.90 14.66
N VAL A 795 31.62 0.55 13.64
CA VAL A 795 32.75 1.37 13.16
C VAL A 795 32.51 1.66 11.69
N LYS A 796 32.53 2.94 11.31
CA LYS A 796 32.24 3.39 9.93
C LYS A 796 33.31 4.34 9.44
N LYS A 797 33.61 4.26 8.14
CA LYS A 797 34.42 5.23 7.40
C LYS A 797 33.52 5.97 6.43
N TYR A 798 33.69 7.28 6.38
CA TYR A 798 32.89 8.18 5.57
C TYR A 798 33.76 8.85 4.51
N SER A 799 33.18 9.03 3.34
CA SER A 799 33.79 9.74 2.22
C SER A 799 32.74 10.62 1.57
N ASN A 800 33.16 11.80 1.14
CA ASN A 800 32.25 12.78 0.52
C ASN A 800 31.98 12.35 -0.92
N VAL A 801 30.76 12.61 -1.38
CA VAL A 801 30.32 12.23 -2.74
C VAL A 801 29.70 13.45 -3.40
N GLY A 802 30.48 14.19 -4.18
CA GLY A 802 30.01 15.38 -4.88
C GLY A 802 31.12 16.08 -5.66
N GLN A 803 30.78 17.23 -6.24
CA GLN A 803 31.74 18.15 -6.84
C GLN A 803 31.50 19.52 -6.18
N TYR A 804 32.07 19.71 -4.99
CA TYR A 804 31.85 20.94 -4.20
C TYR A 804 32.80 22.08 -4.56
N GLU A 805 33.77 21.83 -5.46
CA GLU A 805 34.66 22.84 -6.02
C GLU A 805 33.90 24.00 -6.68
N LYS A 806 32.77 23.73 -7.33
CA LYS A 806 31.91 24.76 -7.94
C LYS A 806 31.28 25.72 -6.92
N ASN A 807 31.21 25.30 -5.66
CA ASN A 807 30.70 26.08 -4.55
C ASN A 807 31.84 26.66 -3.70
N ASN A 808 33.09 26.55 -4.16
CA ASN A 808 34.32 26.90 -3.45
C ASN A 808 34.44 26.27 -2.06
N ILE A 809 33.86 25.07 -1.88
CA ILE A 809 33.95 24.32 -0.62
C ILE A 809 35.06 23.29 -0.77
N ILE A 810 36.02 23.32 0.17
CA ILE A 810 37.02 22.28 0.33
C ILE A 810 36.36 21.09 1.03
N GLU A 811 36.43 19.93 0.39
CA GLU A 811 35.94 18.69 0.98
C GLU A 811 36.76 18.33 2.21
N PRO A 812 36.12 18.00 3.35
CA PRO A 812 36.84 17.59 4.53
C PRO A 812 37.53 16.25 4.33
N SER A 813 38.53 15.98 5.16
CA SER A 813 39.20 14.69 5.21
C SER A 813 38.22 13.57 5.57
N LYS A 814 38.62 12.33 5.29
CA LYS A 814 37.80 11.16 5.59
C LYS A 814 37.49 11.10 7.09
N LEU A 815 36.21 11.00 7.42
CA LEU A 815 35.73 10.85 8.78
C LEU A 815 35.64 9.36 9.13
N GLU A 816 36.16 8.96 10.28
CA GLU A 816 36.01 7.60 10.81
C GLU A 816 35.30 7.69 12.15
N THR A 817 34.22 6.93 12.35
CA THR A 817 33.47 6.98 13.60
C THR A 817 33.37 5.63 14.26
N LYS A 818 33.28 5.65 15.59
CA LYS A 818 32.77 4.55 16.41
C LYS A 818 31.41 4.97 16.99
N ALA A 819 30.44 4.07 16.93
CA ALA A 819 29.11 4.30 17.47
C ALA A 819 28.71 3.20 18.44
N VAL A 820 28.10 3.58 19.55
CA VAL A 820 27.43 2.68 20.51
C VAL A 820 25.95 3.04 20.52
N ASN A 821 25.10 2.05 20.33
CA ASN A 821 23.64 2.21 20.35
C ASN A 821 23.06 1.28 21.42
N ALA A 822 22.15 1.77 22.24
CA ALA A 822 21.39 0.96 23.19
C ALA A 822 19.91 1.35 23.13
N GLU A 823 19.04 0.40 22.83
CA GLU A 823 17.60 0.60 22.69
C GLU A 823 16.86 -0.35 23.64
N ILE A 824 16.03 0.20 24.51
CA ILE A 824 15.02 -0.55 25.24
C ILE A 824 13.66 -0.27 24.61
N PHE A 825 12.86 -1.31 24.37
CA PHE A 825 11.51 -1.17 23.80
C PHE A 825 10.49 -1.95 24.60
N TYR A 826 9.25 -1.46 24.60
CA TYR A 826 8.11 -1.99 25.34
C TYR A 826 6.91 -2.19 24.41
N TYR A 827 6.27 -3.37 24.48
CA TYR A 827 5.08 -3.73 23.70
C TYR A 827 3.79 -3.43 24.49
N PRO A 828 3.09 -2.30 24.25
CA PRO A 828 1.80 -2.02 24.89
C PRO A 828 0.77 -3.09 24.53
N ASN A 829 -0.03 -3.49 25.52
CA ASN A 829 -1.09 -4.51 25.39
C ASN A 829 -0.60 -5.86 24.80
N ASN A 830 0.68 -6.19 24.97
CA ASN A 830 1.35 -7.37 24.40
C ASN A 830 1.24 -7.45 22.86
N ASN A 831 0.99 -6.32 22.19
CA ASN A 831 0.89 -6.27 20.73
C ASN A 831 2.28 -6.06 20.13
N LYS A 832 2.88 -7.12 19.56
CA LYS A 832 4.23 -7.07 18.97
C LYS A 832 4.36 -6.16 17.74
N SER A 833 3.24 -5.79 17.10
CA SER A 833 3.23 -4.85 15.96
C SER A 833 3.43 -3.38 16.38
N GLN A 834 3.43 -3.09 17.68
CA GLN A 834 3.50 -1.74 18.22
C GLN A 834 4.45 -1.71 19.41
N SER A 835 5.40 -0.78 19.46
CA SER A 835 6.24 -0.63 20.65
C SER A 835 6.64 0.81 20.91
N VAL A 836 6.71 1.18 22.18
CA VAL A 836 7.37 2.42 22.63
C VAL A 836 8.85 2.09 22.87
N PHE A 837 9.77 2.97 22.48
CA PHE A 837 11.19 2.73 22.72
C PHE A 837 11.91 3.97 23.26
N LEU A 838 12.98 3.72 24.00
CA LEU A 838 13.99 4.67 24.41
C LEU A 838 15.33 4.18 23.88
N ARG A 839 16.02 5.00 23.09
CA ARG A 839 17.28 4.67 22.44
C ARG A 839 18.33 5.73 22.75
N MET A 840 19.47 5.30 23.28
CA MET A 840 20.67 6.12 23.40
C MET A 840 21.62 5.77 22.25
N ARG A 841 22.14 6.79 21.56
CA ARG A 841 23.21 6.63 20.57
C ARG A 841 24.36 7.57 20.93
N SER A 842 25.57 7.07 20.85
CA SER A 842 26.79 7.85 21.07
C SER A 842 27.70 7.61 19.88
N ILE A 843 28.13 8.69 19.22
CA ILE A 843 28.97 8.65 18.02
C ILE A 843 30.20 9.49 18.29
N HIS A 844 31.38 8.88 18.16
CA HIS A 844 32.66 9.53 18.36
C HIS A 844 33.46 9.51 17.06
N ASP A 845 34.15 10.61 16.76
CA ASP A 845 35.21 10.60 15.75
C ASP A 845 36.43 9.81 16.27
N LEU A 846 37.03 9.00 15.40
CA LEU A 846 38.27 8.27 15.66
C LEU A 846 39.50 9.08 15.25
N GLY A 847 39.35 10.03 14.33
CA GLY A 847 40.41 10.93 13.88
C GLY A 847 40.68 12.09 14.83
N SER A 848 39.69 12.50 15.63
CA SER A 848 39.77 13.53 16.65
C SER A 848 39.46 12.93 18.02
N SER A 849 40.38 13.06 18.99
CA SER A 849 40.21 12.46 20.32
C SER A 849 39.11 13.11 21.19
N LYS A 850 38.49 14.20 20.74
CA LYS A 850 37.56 15.01 21.55
C LYS A 850 36.15 15.15 20.98
N ASP A 851 35.93 14.88 19.70
CA ASP A 851 34.64 15.18 19.07
C ASP A 851 33.68 13.98 19.17
N ALA A 852 32.52 14.22 19.77
CA ALA A 852 31.45 13.24 19.92
C ALA A 852 30.10 13.94 20.01
N PHE A 853 29.04 13.29 19.54
CA PHE A 853 27.67 13.71 19.81
C PHE A 853 26.82 12.54 20.33
N PHE A 854 25.79 12.90 21.07
CA PHE A 854 24.90 11.97 21.76
C PHE A 854 23.45 12.23 21.35
N GLN A 855 22.68 11.15 21.28
CA GLN A 855 21.25 11.19 20.96
C GLN A 855 20.49 10.39 22.01
N LEU A 856 19.44 10.97 22.60
CA LEU A 856 18.52 10.28 23.50
C LEU A 856 17.12 10.31 22.91
N GLN A 857 16.82 9.29 22.13
CA GLN A 857 15.62 9.20 21.31
C GLN A 857 14.50 8.50 22.07
N PHE A 858 13.35 9.14 22.18
CA PHE A 858 12.12 8.53 22.65
C PHE A 858 11.09 8.51 21.53
N GLY A 859 10.43 7.37 21.31
CA GLY A 859 9.43 7.31 20.26
C GLY A 859 8.61 6.05 20.20
N TYR A 860 7.89 5.96 19.10
CA TYR A 860 6.94 4.90 18.81
C TYR A 860 7.35 4.16 17.55
N ARG A 861 7.18 2.84 17.58
CA ARG A 861 7.47 1.91 16.51
C ARG A 861 6.18 1.22 16.10
N PHE A 862 5.93 1.20 14.80
CA PHE A 862 4.85 0.48 14.17
C PHE A 862 5.43 -0.49 13.16
N THR A 863 5.11 -1.77 13.31
CA THR A 863 5.62 -2.83 12.45
C THR A 863 4.49 -3.50 11.71
N LEU A 864 4.53 -3.38 10.39
CA LEU A 864 3.62 -4.04 9.46
C LEU A 864 4.24 -5.34 8.95
N GLY A 865 3.39 -6.33 8.66
CA GLY A 865 3.84 -7.66 8.25
C GLY A 865 4.00 -8.65 9.41
N LEU A 866 4.32 -8.20 10.64
CA LEU A 866 4.31 -9.02 11.88
C LEU A 866 2.87 -9.30 12.40
N GLY A 867 1.88 -9.36 11.51
CA GLY A 867 0.48 -9.56 11.88
C GLY A 867 0.30 -10.84 12.71
N ALA A 868 -0.82 -10.94 13.44
CA ALA A 868 -1.20 -12.16 14.15
C ALA A 868 -1.28 -13.32 13.15
N VAL A 869 -0.17 -14.03 12.98
CA VAL A 869 -0.11 -15.22 12.15
C VAL A 869 -0.94 -16.25 12.89
N LYS A 870 -2.08 -16.59 12.31
CA LYS A 870 -3.00 -17.55 12.90
C LYS A 870 -2.75 -18.89 12.25
N ALA A 871 -2.59 -19.92 13.07
CA ALA A 871 -2.87 -21.27 12.66
C ALA A 871 -4.39 -21.38 12.55
N LYS A 872 -4.91 -21.68 11.35
CA LYS A 872 -6.32 -21.96 11.11
C LYS A 872 -6.51 -23.41 10.68
#